data_AF-A0AA39QHT0-F1
#
_entry.id   AF-A0AA39QHT0-F1
#
_cell.length_a   1.000
_cell.length_b   1.000
_cell.length_c   1.000
_cell.angle_alpha   90.00
_cell.angle_beta   90.00
_cell.angle_gamma   90.00
#
_symmetry.space_group_name_H-M   'P 1'
#
loop_
_entity.id
_entity.type
_entity.pdbx_description
1 polymer ?
#
loop_
_entity_poly.entity_id
_entity_poly.type
_entity_poly.pdbx_seq_one_letter_code
_entity_poly.pdbx_strand_id
1 'polypeptide(L)'
;MAIHQHDMVFTHEMGQFLGFNTHTENAWIDTTASEGENPLLQAFSQTGIPIDVPSGDFTLPSRPFVVPAHQFHFSPFKLFHNSSDTGESTHVYSELYNSDAFIKVDDNIKLHGKIHPSKAGCTLEKVVAALMGFSDATHLTQFGNAKAWPIYLVLGNLSKYFQAHLSSGAMHHLAYVPSLPDSFQDFTSSFHSKWKAQKHVILAHCQKELMHAIWNFLLDDDFMHAYHYGMVIDCINGVKQHVYLRFFTYSTDYPEKVLLATIQDNSLCPCLWCFIGKEKLDLLGQKCNDKICVQNFCKYLPDGVIIAHRAIYSLSCTIGGSVVNQILKPTSHVPTLNAFVNQIGKDFNPFKMLIVDFLHEFELGVWKSLFIHLICLLYAEDHSGELVSKLNQRYHQIAMVGQGTIRKFAENSAKMKKLAAQDFEDLLQCAIPAFYGLLPEPFNGLLQTLLDKTSTYDTVELPCEAAACDRAAQQRAQALHGQTETNVGATLAHPQSSSTHWPCKLNLNMYKFHSLGDYVASIHLFGTTDLYSTQMGELAHHLIKNFYGLTNKKDAMSQVSWKYAHMCALQNMYAGVSSNEWIAVAIASFNSHHFLSDSQNKPFNIYTFGLNTPGSNSMDLESNMDPVKKNFIPKLQDHLLGYLE
;
A
#
# COMPACT_ATOMS: atom_id res chain seq x y z
N MET A 1 15.39 -8.14 -41.87
CA MET A 1 14.69 -6.97 -42.44
C MET A 1 13.26 -6.97 -41.94
N ALA A 2 12.94 -6.22 -40.88
CA ALA A 2 11.58 -6.05 -40.33
C ALA A 2 11.57 -4.96 -39.23
N ILE A 3 12.23 -3.82 -39.43
CA ILE A 3 12.45 -2.79 -38.39
C ILE A 3 12.36 -1.38 -39.02
N HIS A 4 11.31 -1.09 -39.80
CA HIS A 4 11.15 0.20 -40.52
C HIS A 4 9.67 0.55 -40.87
N GLN A 5 8.70 0.21 -40.02
CA GLN A 5 7.28 0.59 -40.28
C GLN A 5 6.51 1.16 -39.07
N HIS A 6 7.07 1.22 -37.86
CA HIS A 6 6.42 1.90 -36.72
C HIS A 6 6.86 3.37 -36.53
N ASP A 7 7.97 3.80 -37.13
CA ASP A 7 8.58 5.11 -36.88
C ASP A 7 7.83 6.32 -37.51
N MET A 8 6.80 6.08 -38.34
CA MET A 8 6.12 7.14 -39.13
C MET A 8 4.71 7.54 -38.64
N VAL A 9 4.17 6.90 -37.60
CA VAL A 9 2.81 7.25 -37.09
C VAL A 9 2.90 8.37 -36.05
N PHE A 10 3.86 8.30 -35.13
CA PHE A 10 3.98 9.18 -33.97
C PHE A 10 4.16 10.68 -34.27
N THR A 11 4.57 11.06 -35.49
CA THR A 11 4.82 12.47 -35.83
C THR A 11 3.56 13.28 -36.14
N HIS A 12 2.41 12.65 -36.41
CA HIS A 12 1.25 13.38 -36.95
C HIS A 12 0.19 13.79 -35.90
N GLU A 13 0.10 13.09 -34.77
CA GLU A 13 -0.96 13.32 -33.77
C GLU A 13 -0.51 14.20 -32.58
N MET A 14 0.80 14.32 -32.35
CA MET A 14 1.42 15.15 -31.29
C MET A 14 1.04 16.65 -31.34
N GLY A 15 0.45 17.13 -32.45
CA GLY A 15 -0.06 18.50 -32.56
C GLY A 15 -1.27 18.79 -31.66
N GLN A 16 -2.00 17.78 -31.19
CA GLN A 16 -3.27 17.98 -30.47
C GLN A 16 -3.11 18.52 -29.03
N PHE A 17 -1.93 18.36 -28.41
CA PHE A 17 -1.67 18.86 -27.04
C PHE A 17 -1.31 20.35 -27.00
N LEU A 18 -1.10 21.01 -28.14
CA LEU A 18 -0.82 22.44 -28.26
C LEU A 18 -2.10 23.28 -28.06
N GLY A 19 -2.54 23.40 -26.82
CA GLY A 19 -3.71 24.19 -26.43
C GLY A 19 -4.57 23.59 -25.31
N PHE A 20 -4.19 22.42 -24.78
CA PHE A 20 -4.92 21.72 -23.72
C PHE A 20 -5.11 22.60 -22.46
N ASN A 21 -6.35 22.76 -22.02
CA ASN A 21 -6.73 23.54 -20.84
C ASN A 21 -7.68 22.73 -19.93
N THR A 22 -7.15 22.25 -18.81
CA THR A 22 -7.85 21.43 -17.81
C THR A 22 -9.13 22.08 -17.25
N HIS A 23 -9.18 23.42 -17.15
CA HIS A 23 -10.36 24.11 -16.64
C HIS A 23 -11.55 24.07 -17.60
N THR A 24 -11.32 23.99 -18.92
CA THR A 24 -12.40 23.93 -19.92
C THR A 24 -13.06 22.56 -19.93
N GLU A 25 -12.25 21.49 -19.89
CA GLU A 25 -12.77 20.12 -19.97
C GLU A 25 -13.40 19.68 -18.64
N ASN A 26 -12.83 20.07 -17.49
CA ASN A 26 -13.46 19.81 -16.19
C ASN A 26 -14.82 20.51 -16.06
N ALA A 27 -14.98 21.75 -16.56
CA ALA A 27 -16.27 22.44 -16.54
C ALA A 27 -17.34 21.72 -17.40
N TRP A 28 -16.93 21.01 -18.46
CA TRP A 28 -17.83 20.20 -19.29
C TRP A 28 -18.25 18.91 -18.56
N ILE A 29 -17.33 18.28 -17.82
CA ILE A 29 -17.61 17.14 -16.94
C ILE A 29 -18.54 17.54 -15.79
N ASP A 30 -18.27 18.66 -15.11
CA ASP A 30 -19.11 19.18 -14.01
C ASP A 30 -20.53 19.52 -14.50
N THR A 31 -20.66 20.05 -15.73
CA THR A 31 -21.96 20.34 -16.34
C THR A 31 -22.74 19.06 -16.63
N THR A 32 -22.10 18.06 -17.25
CA THR A 32 -22.74 16.77 -17.58
C THR A 32 -23.04 15.91 -16.36
N ALA A 33 -22.34 16.10 -15.24
CA ALA A 33 -22.66 15.50 -13.95
C ALA A 33 -23.84 16.17 -13.21
N SER A 34 -24.26 17.37 -13.64
CA SER A 34 -25.31 18.16 -12.95
C SER A 34 -26.74 17.86 -13.43
N GLU A 35 -26.90 17.29 -14.63
CA GLU A 35 -28.19 16.83 -15.14
C GLU A 35 -28.50 15.43 -14.58
N GLY A 36 -29.58 15.32 -13.80
CA GLY A 36 -29.81 14.24 -12.82
C GLY A 36 -30.05 12.81 -13.35
N GLU A 37 -29.81 12.54 -14.63
CA GLU A 37 -29.87 11.20 -15.22
C GLU A 37 -28.46 10.75 -15.61
N ASN A 38 -27.76 10.05 -14.70
CA ASN A 38 -26.46 9.45 -15.01
C ASN A 38 -26.64 8.00 -15.51
N PRO A 39 -26.57 7.74 -16.84
CA PRO A 39 -26.83 6.41 -17.40
C PRO A 39 -25.77 5.36 -17.00
N LEU A 40 -24.58 5.76 -16.55
CA LEU A 40 -23.57 4.81 -16.04
C LEU A 40 -24.13 4.02 -14.85
N LEU A 41 -24.80 4.69 -13.91
CA LEU A 41 -25.38 4.06 -12.73
C LEU A 41 -26.57 3.14 -13.05
N GLN A 42 -27.25 3.32 -14.19
CA GLN A 42 -28.28 2.38 -14.65
C GLN A 42 -27.72 1.24 -15.53
N ALA A 43 -26.54 1.41 -16.14
CA ALA A 43 -25.86 0.36 -16.89
C ALA A 43 -25.31 -0.77 -15.98
N PHE A 44 -24.96 -0.46 -14.73
CA PHE A 44 -24.49 -1.43 -13.73
C PHE A 44 -25.63 -2.30 -13.15
N SER A 45 -26.19 -3.16 -14.00
CA SER A 45 -26.85 -4.38 -13.50
C SER A 45 -25.82 -5.30 -12.83
N GLN A 46 -26.22 -6.04 -11.80
CA GLN A 46 -25.34 -7.03 -11.13
C GLN A 46 -25.10 -8.25 -12.05
N THR A 47 -24.18 -8.12 -12.98
CA THR A 47 -23.72 -9.19 -13.87
C THR A 47 -22.76 -10.11 -13.12
N GLY A 48 -23.29 -11.23 -12.63
CA GLY A 48 -22.47 -12.30 -12.06
C GLY A 48 -21.53 -12.86 -13.13
N ILE A 49 -20.22 -12.64 -12.98
CA ILE A 49 -19.19 -13.16 -13.88
C ILE A 49 -19.24 -14.70 -13.83
N PRO A 50 -19.48 -15.40 -14.95
CA PRO A 50 -19.47 -16.86 -14.97
C PRO A 50 -18.02 -17.35 -14.87
N ILE A 51 -17.65 -17.93 -13.73
CA ILE A 51 -16.34 -18.57 -13.57
C ILE A 51 -16.46 -20.04 -13.99
N ASP A 52 -15.69 -20.44 -15.01
CA ASP A 52 -15.54 -21.84 -15.41
C ASP A 52 -14.67 -22.58 -14.37
N VAL A 53 -15.34 -23.31 -13.46
CA VAL A 53 -14.65 -24.14 -12.46
C VAL A 53 -14.34 -25.51 -13.09
N PRO A 54 -13.06 -25.96 -13.13
CA PRO A 54 -12.73 -27.32 -13.55
C PRO A 54 -13.35 -28.36 -12.60
N SER A 55 -13.97 -29.38 -13.17
CA SER A 55 -14.71 -30.43 -12.45
C SER A 55 -13.84 -31.34 -11.57
N GLY A 56 -12.51 -31.35 -11.78
CA GLY A 56 -11.59 -32.33 -11.21
C GLY A 56 -11.61 -33.71 -11.92
N ASP A 57 -12.50 -33.91 -12.88
CA ASP A 57 -12.70 -35.16 -13.62
C ASP A 57 -12.60 -34.90 -15.13
N PHE A 58 -11.63 -35.53 -15.79
CA PHE A 58 -11.40 -35.39 -17.24
C PHE A 58 -12.57 -35.82 -18.13
N THR A 59 -13.59 -36.48 -17.57
CA THR A 59 -14.82 -36.89 -18.29
C THR A 59 -15.98 -35.90 -18.13
N LEU A 60 -15.87 -34.89 -17.26
CA LEU A 60 -16.93 -33.92 -16.97
C LEU A 60 -16.52 -32.50 -17.39
N PRO A 61 -17.30 -31.81 -18.26
CA PRO A 61 -17.01 -30.44 -18.65
C PRO A 61 -17.11 -29.48 -17.45
N SER A 62 -16.45 -28.32 -17.58
CA SER A 62 -16.59 -27.22 -16.62
C SER A 62 -18.04 -26.75 -16.50
N ARG A 63 -18.37 -26.12 -15.38
CA ARG A 63 -19.67 -25.49 -15.16
C ARG A 63 -19.47 -24.03 -14.78
N PRO A 64 -20.20 -23.08 -15.41
CA PRO A 64 -20.18 -21.69 -14.99
C PRO A 64 -20.81 -21.58 -13.61
N PHE A 65 -20.02 -21.11 -12.63
CA PHE A 65 -20.50 -20.85 -11.28
C PHE A 65 -20.59 -19.33 -11.06
N VAL A 66 -21.76 -18.85 -10.62
CA VAL A 66 -21.96 -17.46 -10.22
C VAL A 66 -21.78 -17.39 -8.70
N VAL A 67 -20.64 -16.85 -8.26
CA VAL A 67 -20.35 -16.64 -6.84
C VAL A 67 -21.05 -15.36 -6.37
N PRO A 68 -21.98 -15.40 -5.38
CA PRO A 68 -22.36 -14.20 -4.65
C PRO A 68 -21.13 -13.72 -3.88
N ALA A 69 -20.74 -12.46 -4.04
CA ALA A 69 -19.44 -11.93 -3.56
C ALA A 69 -19.34 -11.85 -2.02
N HIS A 70 -19.18 -13.00 -1.36
CA HIS A 70 -18.67 -13.10 -0.01
C HIS A 70 -17.22 -12.62 -0.03
N GLN A 71 -16.93 -11.53 0.70
CA GLN A 71 -15.67 -10.78 0.63
C GLN A 71 -14.43 -11.54 1.14
N PHE A 72 -14.58 -12.81 1.51
CA PHE A 72 -13.56 -13.70 2.07
C PHE A 72 -13.59 -15.04 1.32
N HIS A 73 -12.46 -15.43 0.73
CA HIS A 73 -12.31 -16.64 -0.08
C HIS A 73 -11.37 -17.66 0.60
N PHE A 74 -11.90 -18.83 0.98
CA PHE A 74 -11.10 -19.96 1.46
C PHE A 74 -10.54 -20.82 0.31
N SER A 75 -11.34 -21.03 -0.74
CA SER A 75 -10.96 -21.81 -1.91
C SER A 75 -10.42 -20.89 -3.00
N PRO A 76 -9.17 -21.11 -3.48
CA PRO A 76 -8.59 -20.31 -4.53
C PRO A 76 -9.09 -20.74 -5.91
N PHE A 77 -8.92 -19.85 -6.90
CA PHE A 77 -9.31 -20.09 -8.29
C PHE A 77 -8.43 -19.28 -9.24
N LYS A 78 -8.26 -19.74 -10.48
CA LYS A 78 -7.62 -18.94 -11.53
C LYS A 78 -8.66 -18.02 -12.17
N LEU A 79 -8.31 -16.75 -12.37
CA LEU A 79 -9.14 -15.78 -13.07
C LEU A 79 -8.62 -15.61 -14.50
N PHE A 80 -9.53 -15.55 -15.47
CA PHE A 80 -9.20 -15.37 -16.89
C PHE A 80 -10.04 -14.26 -17.50
N HIS A 81 -9.42 -13.45 -18.35
CA HIS A 81 -10.08 -12.48 -19.21
C HIS A 81 -10.07 -13.02 -20.64
N ASN A 82 -11.25 -13.14 -21.25
CA ASN A 82 -11.43 -13.58 -22.62
C ASN A 82 -11.71 -12.35 -23.49
N SER A 83 -10.75 -11.93 -24.30
CA SER A 83 -10.90 -10.77 -25.18
C SER A 83 -11.91 -11.05 -26.29
N SER A 84 -12.92 -10.19 -26.45
CA SER A 84 -13.89 -10.24 -27.55
C SER A 84 -13.25 -10.08 -28.93
N ASP A 85 -12.14 -9.35 -29.00
CA ASP A 85 -11.61 -8.78 -30.24
C ASP A 85 -10.48 -9.64 -30.83
N THR A 86 -9.76 -10.35 -29.96
CA THR A 86 -8.71 -11.32 -30.35
C THR A 86 -9.16 -12.77 -30.19
N GLY A 87 -10.16 -13.05 -29.33
CA GLY A 87 -10.53 -14.40 -28.91
C GLY A 87 -9.54 -15.06 -27.96
N GLU A 88 -8.48 -14.37 -27.53
CA GLU A 88 -7.47 -14.92 -26.62
C GLU A 88 -7.94 -14.87 -25.15
N SER A 89 -7.52 -15.89 -24.39
CA SER A 89 -7.78 -16.01 -22.96
C SER A 89 -6.49 -15.72 -22.17
N THR A 90 -6.49 -14.66 -21.39
CA THR A 90 -5.34 -14.21 -20.59
C THR A 90 -5.59 -14.44 -19.10
N HIS A 91 -4.58 -14.96 -18.39
CA HIS A 91 -4.67 -15.18 -16.94
C HIS A 91 -4.52 -13.84 -16.19
N VAL A 92 -5.51 -13.51 -15.36
CA VAL A 92 -5.56 -12.25 -14.60
C VAL A 92 -5.11 -12.50 -13.17
N TYR A 93 -4.07 -11.79 -12.75
CA TYR A 93 -3.61 -11.74 -11.36
C TYR A 93 -4.19 -10.47 -10.71
N SER A 94 -4.97 -10.59 -9.64
CA SER A 94 -5.60 -9.42 -9.02
C SER A 94 -5.79 -9.49 -7.50
N GLU A 95 -5.84 -10.68 -6.92
CA GLU A 95 -6.10 -10.92 -5.49
C GLU A 95 -5.21 -12.08 -5.02
N LEU A 96 -4.77 -12.10 -3.75
CA LEU A 96 -3.85 -13.16 -3.31
C LEU A 96 -4.48 -14.56 -3.46
N TYR A 97 -5.79 -14.70 -3.23
CA TYR A 97 -6.52 -15.96 -3.43
C TYR A 97 -6.74 -16.37 -4.90
N ASN A 98 -6.35 -15.56 -5.89
CA ASN A 98 -6.24 -15.98 -7.31
C ASN A 98 -4.80 -16.14 -7.82
N SER A 99 -3.80 -15.95 -6.94
CA SER A 99 -2.39 -16.06 -7.26
C SER A 99 -1.87 -17.51 -7.35
N ASP A 100 -0.80 -17.72 -8.12
CA ASP A 100 -0.16 -19.05 -8.24
C ASP A 100 0.43 -19.55 -6.92
N ALA A 101 0.87 -18.67 -6.01
CA ALA A 101 1.34 -19.11 -4.70
C ALA A 101 0.20 -19.65 -3.83
N PHE A 102 -0.96 -18.98 -3.78
CA PHE A 102 -2.08 -19.44 -2.94
C PHE A 102 -2.58 -20.80 -3.43
N ILE A 103 -2.88 -20.94 -4.72
CA ILE A 103 -3.34 -22.21 -5.31
C ILE A 103 -2.38 -23.36 -4.93
N LYS A 104 -1.08 -23.15 -5.16
CA LYS A 104 -0.03 -24.15 -4.87
C LYS A 104 0.12 -24.50 -3.39
N VAL A 105 -0.13 -23.55 -2.48
CA VAL A 105 -0.09 -23.78 -1.04
C VAL A 105 -1.35 -24.51 -0.57
N ASP A 106 -2.52 -24.16 -1.11
CA ASP A 106 -3.80 -24.80 -0.78
C ASP A 106 -3.87 -26.26 -1.28
N ASP A 107 -3.44 -26.54 -2.51
CA ASP A 107 -3.27 -27.91 -3.03
C ASP A 107 -2.39 -28.76 -2.12
N ASN A 108 -1.23 -28.21 -1.71
CA ASN A 108 -0.29 -28.87 -0.80
C ASN A 108 -0.92 -29.10 0.59
N ILE A 109 -1.76 -28.18 1.09
CA ILE A 109 -2.47 -28.37 2.37
C ILE A 109 -3.57 -29.42 2.25
N LYS A 110 -4.35 -29.42 1.19
CA LYS A 110 -5.37 -30.46 0.91
C LYS A 110 -4.73 -31.85 0.86
N LEU A 111 -3.70 -32.02 0.03
CA LEU A 111 -3.01 -33.29 -0.18
C LEU A 111 -2.12 -33.74 1.00
N HIS A 112 -1.38 -32.82 1.64
CA HIS A 112 -0.28 -33.15 2.55
C HIS A 112 -0.33 -32.44 3.91
N GLY A 113 -1.32 -31.59 4.17
CA GLY A 113 -1.56 -30.97 5.47
C GLY A 113 -1.72 -32.04 6.56
N LYS A 114 -0.85 -31.99 7.57
CA LYS A 114 -0.78 -32.96 8.68
C LYS A 114 -1.96 -32.72 9.63
N ILE A 115 -2.63 -33.77 10.06
CA ILE A 115 -3.63 -33.70 11.12
C ILE A 115 -2.98 -34.19 12.43
N HIS A 116 -3.21 -33.48 13.54
CA HIS A 116 -2.67 -33.88 14.83
C HIS A 116 -3.16 -35.29 15.25
N PRO A 117 -2.32 -36.18 15.82
CA PRO A 117 -2.70 -37.57 16.08
C PRO A 117 -3.96 -37.76 16.95
N SER A 118 -4.24 -36.86 17.89
CA SER A 118 -5.48 -36.90 18.69
C SER A 118 -6.77 -36.60 17.90
N LYS A 119 -6.64 -36.14 16.65
CA LYS A 119 -7.72 -35.89 15.68
C LYS A 119 -7.61 -36.80 14.46
N ALA A 120 -6.90 -37.93 14.56
CA ALA A 120 -6.77 -38.90 13.46
C ALA A 120 -8.16 -39.35 12.96
N GLY A 121 -8.36 -39.31 11.65
CA GLY A 121 -9.67 -39.54 11.02
C GLY A 121 -10.55 -38.29 10.85
N CYS A 122 -10.08 -37.09 11.17
CA CYS A 122 -10.79 -35.85 10.84
C CYS A 122 -10.96 -35.69 9.32
N THR A 123 -12.22 -35.68 8.85
CA THR A 123 -12.61 -35.55 7.43
C THR A 123 -13.04 -34.14 7.03
N LEU A 124 -12.78 -33.13 7.86
CA LEU A 124 -13.10 -31.74 7.52
C LEU A 124 -12.25 -31.25 6.35
N GLU A 125 -12.82 -30.40 5.51
CA GLU A 125 -12.09 -29.74 4.42
C GLU A 125 -10.90 -28.97 4.98
N LYS A 126 -9.72 -29.16 4.38
CA LYS A 126 -8.53 -28.40 4.71
C LYS A 126 -8.46 -27.17 3.82
N VAL A 127 -8.28 -26.00 4.42
CA VAL A 127 -8.23 -24.71 3.72
C VAL A 127 -7.10 -23.83 4.28
N VAL A 128 -6.67 -22.84 3.50
CA VAL A 128 -5.59 -21.93 3.89
C VAL A 128 -6.14 -20.60 4.42
N ALA A 129 -5.61 -20.16 5.56
CA ALA A 129 -5.66 -18.76 5.98
C ALA A 129 -4.34 -18.09 5.62
N ALA A 130 -4.39 -17.17 4.66
CA ALA A 130 -3.21 -16.50 4.11
C ALA A 130 -2.81 -15.31 4.99
N LEU A 131 -1.68 -15.43 5.66
CA LEU A 131 -1.09 -14.37 6.48
C LEU A 131 -0.25 -13.43 5.62
N MET A 132 -0.62 -12.15 5.62
CA MET A 132 0.12 -11.04 5.01
C MET A 132 0.61 -10.13 6.15
N GLY A 133 1.92 -10.09 6.38
CA GLY A 133 2.52 -9.25 7.41
C GLY A 133 2.85 -7.85 6.87
N PHE A 134 2.74 -6.82 7.70
CA PHE A 134 3.21 -5.47 7.36
C PHE A 134 3.90 -4.85 8.59
N SER A 135 5.00 -4.11 8.40
CA SER A 135 5.55 -3.26 9.47
C SER A 135 6.30 -2.05 8.91
N ASP A 136 6.23 -0.94 9.64
CA ASP A 136 6.99 0.30 9.41
C ASP A 136 7.12 1.08 10.73
N ALA A 137 8.18 1.90 10.86
CA ALA A 137 8.57 2.59 12.09
C ALA A 137 8.08 4.06 12.13
N THR A 138 6.77 4.24 12.34
CA THR A 138 6.12 5.55 12.28
C THR A 138 6.46 6.52 13.43
N HIS A 139 6.58 7.81 13.12
CA HIS A 139 6.59 8.89 14.11
C HIS A 139 5.16 9.18 14.61
N LEU A 140 5.01 9.39 15.92
CA LEU A 140 3.72 9.59 16.58
C LEU A 140 3.33 11.06 16.75
N THR A 141 4.27 11.97 16.54
CA THR A 141 4.11 13.43 16.67
C THR A 141 4.90 14.17 15.60
N GLN A 142 4.42 15.35 15.20
CA GLN A 142 5.18 16.26 14.32
C GLN A 142 6.42 16.87 15.01
N PHE A 143 6.40 16.93 16.35
CA PHE A 143 7.48 17.46 17.17
C PHE A 143 7.86 16.45 18.26
N GLY A 144 9.16 16.28 18.51
CA GLY A 144 9.70 15.33 19.50
C GLY A 144 9.96 13.93 18.95
N ASN A 145 10.48 13.05 19.81
CA ASN A 145 11.10 11.77 19.42
C ASN A 145 10.16 10.55 19.59
N ALA A 146 8.85 10.76 19.74
CA ALA A 146 7.90 9.67 19.97
C ALA A 146 7.70 8.84 18.69
N LYS A 147 7.94 7.53 18.78
CA LYS A 147 7.80 6.56 17.68
C LYS A 147 6.98 5.35 18.11
N ALA A 148 6.34 4.70 17.15
CA ALA A 148 5.83 3.34 17.26
C ALA A 148 6.40 2.51 16.11
N TRP A 149 6.49 1.21 16.30
CA TRP A 149 6.89 0.27 15.26
C TRP A 149 5.90 -0.91 15.28
N PRO A 150 4.68 -0.72 14.75
CA PRO A 150 3.69 -1.79 14.67
C PRO A 150 4.16 -2.94 13.79
N ILE A 151 3.76 -4.15 14.16
CA ILE A 151 3.57 -5.27 13.24
C ILE A 151 2.06 -5.42 13.05
N TYR A 152 1.62 -5.37 11.80
CA TYR A 152 0.26 -5.64 11.39
C TYR A 152 0.14 -6.99 10.68
N LEU A 153 -1.07 -7.51 10.67
CA LEU A 153 -1.43 -8.78 10.02
C LEU A 153 -2.77 -8.62 9.30
N VAL A 154 -2.80 -9.00 8.02
CA VAL A 154 -4.03 -9.07 7.21
C VAL A 154 -4.24 -10.50 6.73
N LEU A 155 -5.51 -10.90 6.59
CA LEU A 155 -5.87 -12.16 5.94
C LEU A 155 -6.06 -11.93 4.44
N GLY A 156 -5.11 -12.41 3.64
CA GLY A 156 -5.15 -12.34 2.17
C GLY A 156 -6.19 -13.23 1.49
N ASN A 157 -7.07 -13.84 2.29
CA ASN A 157 -8.36 -14.38 1.85
C ASN A 157 -9.40 -13.27 1.57
N LEU A 158 -9.21 -12.07 2.15
CA LEU A 158 -10.08 -10.91 1.93
C LEU A 158 -9.70 -10.20 0.61
N SER A 159 -10.69 -9.68 -0.10
CA SER A 159 -10.44 -8.81 -1.26
C SER A 159 -9.71 -7.52 -0.85
N LYS A 160 -8.72 -7.09 -1.65
CA LYS A 160 -7.90 -5.90 -1.40
C LYS A 160 -8.69 -4.62 -1.14
N TYR A 161 -9.84 -4.44 -1.78
CA TYR A 161 -10.73 -3.29 -1.56
C TYR A 161 -11.26 -3.23 -0.11
N PHE A 162 -11.47 -4.37 0.54
CA PHE A 162 -11.84 -4.46 1.96
C PHE A 162 -10.62 -4.30 2.89
N GLN A 163 -9.44 -4.78 2.46
CA GLN A 163 -8.19 -4.61 3.20
C GLN A 163 -7.75 -3.13 3.28
N ALA A 164 -7.89 -2.38 2.18
CA ALA A 164 -7.52 -0.97 2.08
C ALA A 164 -8.46 -0.02 2.83
N HIS A 165 -9.72 -0.43 3.09
CA HIS A 165 -10.70 0.43 3.73
C HIS A 165 -10.52 0.48 5.25
N LEU A 166 -9.88 1.55 5.76
CA LEU A 166 -9.49 1.72 7.18
C LEU A 166 -10.52 1.32 8.25
N SER A 167 -11.83 1.53 8.02
CA SER A 167 -12.87 1.16 8.99
C SER A 167 -13.36 -0.28 8.90
N SER A 168 -12.80 -1.12 8.03
CA SER A 168 -13.17 -2.54 7.87
C SER A 168 -12.68 -3.41 9.03
N GLY A 169 -11.62 -2.98 9.71
CA GLY A 169 -10.94 -3.75 10.75
C GLY A 169 -10.05 -4.89 10.22
N ALA A 170 -9.89 -5.03 8.89
CA ALA A 170 -9.15 -6.12 8.25
C ALA A 170 -7.64 -6.13 8.54
N MET A 171 -7.05 -4.96 8.88
CA MET A 171 -5.66 -4.87 9.31
C MET A 171 -5.56 -4.96 10.84
N HIS A 172 -5.15 -6.14 11.31
CA HIS A 172 -5.00 -6.41 12.73
C HIS A 172 -3.66 -5.91 13.25
N HIS A 173 -3.63 -5.28 14.43
CA HIS A 173 -2.38 -4.90 15.09
C HIS A 173 -1.88 -6.12 15.89
N LEU A 174 -0.83 -6.79 15.41
CA LEU A 174 -0.30 -8.00 16.02
C LEU A 174 0.64 -7.68 17.20
N ALA A 175 1.52 -6.70 17.03
CA ALA A 175 2.51 -6.32 18.04
C ALA A 175 3.01 -4.88 17.87
N TYR A 176 3.78 -4.40 18.86
CA TYR A 176 4.57 -3.17 18.78
C TYR A 176 6.01 -3.50 19.14
N VAL A 177 6.94 -3.35 18.19
CA VAL A 177 8.37 -3.65 18.35
C VAL A 177 9.01 -2.59 19.26
N PRO A 178 9.56 -2.95 20.44
CA PRO A 178 10.35 -2.03 21.24
C PRO A 178 11.68 -1.68 20.56
N SER A 179 12.14 -0.45 20.75
CA SER A 179 13.54 -0.10 20.50
C SER A 179 14.44 -0.62 21.63
N LEU A 180 15.74 -0.79 21.35
CA LEU A 180 16.74 -0.93 22.42
C LEU A 180 16.65 0.29 23.36
N PRO A 181 16.54 0.11 24.69
CA PRO A 181 16.47 1.24 25.63
C PRO A 181 17.67 2.17 25.53
N ASP A 182 17.50 3.47 25.77
CA ASP A 182 18.62 4.44 25.74
C ASP A 182 19.77 4.01 26.68
N SER A 183 19.42 3.55 27.88
CA SER A 183 20.32 3.02 28.91
C SER A 183 21.08 1.75 28.50
N PHE A 184 20.70 1.06 27.42
CA PHE A 184 21.45 -0.07 26.87
C PHE A 184 22.86 0.36 26.44
N GLN A 185 23.02 1.59 25.95
CA GLN A 185 24.31 2.13 25.55
C GLN A 185 25.21 2.41 26.75
N ASP A 186 24.65 2.92 27.85
CA ASP A 186 25.39 3.15 29.09
C ASP A 186 25.80 1.82 29.72
N PHE A 187 24.85 0.89 29.85
CA PHE A 187 25.07 -0.47 30.33
C PHE A 187 26.19 -1.17 29.56
N THR A 188 26.10 -1.26 28.23
CA THR A 188 27.14 -1.90 27.41
C THR A 188 28.48 -1.18 27.47
N SER A 189 28.49 0.16 27.53
CA SER A 189 29.73 0.94 27.66
C SER A 189 30.49 0.69 28.96
N SER A 190 29.78 0.32 30.04
CA SER A 190 30.37 0.15 31.38
C SER A 190 31.34 -1.03 31.49
N PHE A 191 31.15 -2.08 30.69
CA PHE A 191 31.99 -3.29 30.69
C PHE A 191 32.70 -3.55 29.35
N HIS A 192 32.18 -3.07 28.22
CA HIS A 192 32.73 -3.40 26.91
C HIS A 192 33.93 -2.51 26.54
N SER A 193 35.14 -2.96 26.89
CA SER A 193 36.42 -2.23 26.73
C SER A 193 36.66 -1.56 25.37
N LYS A 194 36.14 -2.12 24.26
CA LYS A 194 36.27 -1.57 22.89
C LYS A 194 35.00 -0.86 22.39
N TRP A 195 34.09 -0.45 23.27
CA TRP A 195 32.76 0.09 22.91
C TRP A 195 32.82 1.18 21.84
N LYS A 196 33.69 2.19 22.01
CA LYS A 196 33.84 3.30 21.04
C LYS A 196 34.12 2.85 19.59
N ALA A 197 34.77 1.70 19.40
CA ALA A 197 35.10 1.17 18.07
C ALA A 197 34.06 0.15 17.53
N GLN A 198 33.32 -0.52 18.42
CA GLN A 198 32.43 -1.64 18.05
C GLN A 198 30.94 -1.35 18.25
N LYS A 199 30.58 -0.20 18.85
CA LYS A 199 29.21 0.28 19.11
C LYS A 199 28.23 0.00 17.95
N HIS A 200 28.57 0.44 16.74
CA HIS A 200 27.67 0.30 15.59
C HIS A 200 27.41 -1.17 15.22
N VAL A 201 28.43 -2.03 15.27
CA VAL A 201 28.31 -3.46 14.96
C VAL A 201 27.52 -4.19 16.04
N ILE A 202 27.76 -3.87 17.33
CA ILE A 202 27.05 -4.46 18.46
C ILE A 202 25.57 -4.06 18.43
N LEU A 203 25.26 -2.76 18.25
CA LEU A 203 23.87 -2.30 18.16
C LEU A 203 23.14 -2.91 16.96
N ALA A 204 23.78 -2.95 15.78
CA ALA A 204 23.19 -3.55 14.57
C ALA A 204 23.04 -5.08 14.63
N HIS A 205 23.76 -5.75 15.54
CA HIS A 205 23.55 -7.15 15.90
C HIS A 205 22.37 -7.27 16.88
N CYS A 206 22.42 -6.58 18.02
CA CYS A 206 21.35 -6.61 19.03
C CYS A 206 19.96 -6.19 18.50
N GLN A 207 19.89 -5.32 17.49
CA GLN A 207 18.62 -5.00 16.80
C GLN A 207 18.05 -6.18 16.01
N LYS A 208 18.90 -7.02 15.40
CA LYS A 208 18.46 -8.24 14.69
C LYS A 208 18.09 -9.33 15.69
N GLU A 209 18.90 -9.53 16.73
CA GLU A 209 18.56 -10.45 17.83
C GLU A 209 17.22 -10.06 18.47
N LEU A 210 16.95 -8.76 18.66
CA LEU A 210 15.67 -8.27 19.20
C LEU A 210 14.49 -8.56 18.26
N MET A 211 14.61 -8.24 16.96
CA MET A 211 13.56 -8.54 15.98
C MET A 211 13.25 -10.04 15.92
N HIS A 212 14.28 -10.90 15.89
CA HIS A 212 14.07 -12.35 15.87
C HIS A 212 13.66 -12.92 17.24
N ALA A 213 14.00 -12.29 18.36
CA ALA A 213 13.44 -12.66 19.67
C ALA A 213 11.93 -12.36 19.74
N ILE A 214 11.48 -11.23 19.17
CA ILE A 214 10.05 -10.90 19.06
C ILE A 214 9.33 -11.88 18.15
N TRP A 215 9.90 -12.24 16.99
CA TRP A 215 9.30 -13.26 16.13
C TRP A 215 9.30 -14.66 16.76
N ASN A 216 10.31 -15.03 17.55
CA ASN A 216 10.26 -16.27 18.34
C ASN A 216 9.22 -16.23 19.49
N PHE A 217 8.77 -15.05 19.92
CA PHE A 217 7.69 -14.88 20.90
C PHE A 217 6.30 -14.88 20.23
N LEU A 218 6.19 -14.38 18.99
CA LEU A 218 4.94 -14.41 18.20
C LEU A 218 4.68 -15.76 17.51
N LEU A 219 5.73 -16.53 17.25
CA LEU A 219 5.68 -17.89 16.70
C LEU A 219 5.78 -18.91 17.86
N ASP A 220 4.86 -18.81 18.82
CA ASP A 220 4.80 -19.67 20.01
C ASP A 220 4.31 -21.11 19.70
N ASP A 221 4.31 -21.98 20.71
CA ASP A 221 3.92 -23.39 20.55
C ASP A 221 2.47 -23.57 20.06
N ASP A 222 1.54 -22.67 20.42
CA ASP A 222 0.14 -22.72 20.00
C ASP A 222 -0.03 -22.24 18.55
N PHE A 223 0.64 -21.14 18.17
CA PHE A 223 0.72 -20.71 16.77
C PHE A 223 1.37 -21.79 15.90
N MET A 224 2.47 -22.39 16.35
CA MET A 224 3.18 -23.43 15.61
C MET A 224 2.39 -24.74 15.55
N HIS A 225 1.57 -25.06 16.56
CA HIS A 225 0.58 -26.14 16.48
C HIS A 225 -0.45 -25.86 15.38
N ALA A 226 -1.06 -24.67 15.36
CA ALA A 226 -2.03 -24.28 14.33
C ALA A 226 -1.38 -24.20 12.92
N TYR A 227 -0.11 -23.81 12.83
CA TYR A 227 0.65 -23.79 11.59
C TYR A 227 0.89 -25.23 11.07
N HIS A 228 1.37 -26.14 11.91
CA HIS A 228 1.70 -27.49 11.46
C HIS A 228 0.50 -28.42 11.30
N TYR A 229 -0.52 -28.29 12.15
CA TYR A 229 -1.65 -29.24 12.23
C TYR A 229 -3.01 -28.67 11.84
N GLY A 230 -3.10 -27.36 11.63
CA GLY A 230 -4.36 -26.64 11.43
C GLY A 230 -5.16 -26.45 12.73
N MET A 231 -6.11 -25.53 12.68
CA MET A 231 -7.15 -25.34 13.70
C MET A 231 -8.53 -25.59 13.08
N VAL A 232 -9.49 -26.07 13.87
CA VAL A 232 -10.88 -26.22 13.40
C VAL A 232 -11.61 -24.92 13.69
N ILE A 233 -12.14 -24.28 12.64
CA ILE A 233 -12.92 -23.05 12.73
C ILE A 233 -14.35 -23.33 12.29
N ASP A 234 -15.31 -22.77 13.02
CA ASP A 234 -16.72 -22.74 12.67
C ASP A 234 -16.96 -21.47 11.83
N CYS A 235 -17.10 -21.63 10.52
CA CYS A 235 -17.27 -20.52 9.59
C CYS A 235 -18.70 -19.95 9.65
N ILE A 236 -18.87 -18.69 9.24
CA ILE A 236 -20.16 -17.95 9.34
C ILE A 236 -21.31 -18.60 8.54
N ASN A 237 -21.00 -19.44 7.56
CA ASN A 237 -21.95 -20.27 6.80
C ASN A 237 -22.36 -21.58 7.52
N GLY A 238 -21.92 -21.79 8.76
CA GLY A 238 -22.17 -23.00 9.55
C GLY A 238 -21.27 -24.19 9.19
N VAL A 239 -20.36 -24.06 8.22
CA VAL A 239 -19.43 -25.12 7.82
C VAL A 239 -18.23 -25.14 8.76
N LYS A 240 -17.83 -26.32 9.25
CA LYS A 240 -16.60 -26.50 10.01
C LYS A 240 -15.45 -26.81 9.05
N GLN A 241 -14.41 -25.98 9.04
CA GLN A 241 -13.23 -26.15 8.17
C GLN A 241 -11.96 -26.30 9.01
N HIS A 242 -10.96 -27.00 8.46
CA HIS A 242 -9.66 -27.21 9.07
C HIS A 242 -8.66 -26.22 8.46
N VAL A 243 -8.46 -25.09 9.15
CA VAL A 243 -7.78 -23.90 8.65
C VAL A 243 -6.29 -23.94 9.01
N TYR A 244 -5.42 -23.80 8.03
CA TYR A 244 -3.96 -23.78 8.19
C TYR A 244 -3.41 -22.38 7.94
N LEU A 245 -2.75 -21.79 8.93
CA LEU A 245 -2.14 -20.45 8.86
C LEU A 245 -0.89 -20.47 7.97
N ARG A 246 -0.78 -19.68 6.91
CA ARG A 246 0.41 -19.68 6.02
C ARG A 246 0.85 -18.26 5.68
N PHE A 247 2.10 -17.93 5.98
CA PHE A 247 2.73 -16.67 5.51
C PHE A 247 2.91 -16.69 4.00
N PHE A 248 2.43 -15.65 3.33
CA PHE A 248 2.62 -15.42 1.89
C PHE A 248 3.52 -14.22 1.63
N THR A 249 3.14 -13.06 2.17
CA THR A 249 3.84 -11.79 1.96
C THR A 249 4.22 -11.14 3.29
N TYR A 250 5.25 -10.30 3.23
CA TYR A 250 5.66 -9.42 4.30
C TYR A 250 6.12 -8.07 3.73
N SER A 251 5.30 -7.04 3.92
CA SER A 251 5.46 -5.70 3.36
C SER A 251 6.18 -4.77 4.34
N THR A 252 7.37 -4.29 3.97
CA THR A 252 8.14 -3.33 4.76
C THR A 252 9.27 -2.71 3.92
N ASP A 253 9.99 -1.73 4.49
CA ASP A 253 11.09 -1.02 3.84
C ASP A 253 12.36 -1.90 3.71
N TYR A 254 13.36 -1.45 2.94
CA TYR A 254 14.57 -2.25 2.73
C TYR A 254 15.41 -2.47 4.01
N PRO A 255 15.74 -1.43 4.81
CA PRO A 255 16.32 -1.58 6.14
C PRO A 255 15.65 -2.64 7.03
N GLU A 256 14.32 -2.72 7.08
CA GLU A 256 13.61 -3.72 7.87
C GLU A 256 13.55 -5.10 7.20
N LYS A 257 13.38 -5.17 5.87
CA LYS A 257 13.59 -6.41 5.09
C LYS A 257 14.95 -7.04 5.38
N VAL A 258 16.00 -6.24 5.51
CA VAL A 258 17.36 -6.69 5.87
C VAL A 258 17.41 -7.31 7.28
N LEU A 259 16.62 -6.80 8.24
CA LEU A 259 16.48 -7.42 9.57
C LEU A 259 15.76 -8.77 9.48
N LEU A 260 14.60 -8.82 8.83
CA LEU A 260 13.76 -10.01 8.69
C LEU A 260 14.42 -11.13 7.87
N ALA A 261 15.17 -10.76 6.82
CA ALA A 261 15.94 -11.67 5.98
C ALA A 261 17.22 -12.21 6.65
N THR A 262 17.63 -11.67 7.81
CA THR A 262 18.93 -11.95 8.45
C THR A 262 20.12 -11.75 7.49
N ILE A 263 20.11 -10.65 6.73
CA ILE A 263 21.26 -10.22 5.90
C ILE A 263 21.89 -8.93 6.42
N GLN A 264 23.01 -8.55 5.82
CA GLN A 264 23.72 -7.30 6.06
C GLN A 264 23.23 -6.22 5.10
N ASP A 265 22.95 -5.02 5.61
CA ASP A 265 22.65 -3.85 4.79
C ASP A 265 23.81 -3.51 3.85
N ASN A 266 23.49 -3.08 2.62
CA ASN A 266 24.44 -2.54 1.64
C ASN A 266 25.63 -3.49 1.34
N SER A 267 25.36 -4.79 1.41
CA SER A 267 26.29 -5.93 1.39
C SER A 267 26.77 -6.32 -0.03
N LEU A 268 27.50 -7.44 -0.15
CA LEU A 268 28.01 -7.92 -1.44
C LEU A 268 26.88 -8.38 -2.37
N CYS A 269 25.88 -9.07 -1.84
CA CYS A 269 24.65 -9.46 -2.53
C CYS A 269 23.46 -8.83 -1.78
N PRO A 270 23.01 -7.63 -2.16
CA PRO A 270 21.97 -6.91 -1.42
C PRO A 270 20.54 -7.27 -1.86
N CYS A 271 20.37 -8.03 -2.95
CA CYS A 271 19.07 -8.44 -3.45
C CYS A 271 18.49 -9.61 -2.63
N LEU A 272 17.21 -9.48 -2.30
CA LEU A 272 16.45 -10.49 -1.55
C LEU A 272 16.04 -11.67 -2.43
N TRP A 273 16.03 -11.49 -3.75
CA TRP A 273 15.57 -12.49 -4.72
C TRP A 273 16.73 -13.18 -5.47
N CYS A 274 17.91 -12.57 -5.65
CA CYS A 274 19.06 -13.27 -6.24
C CYS A 274 20.43 -12.89 -5.65
N PHE A 275 21.39 -13.83 -5.73
CA PHE A 275 22.77 -13.65 -5.26
C PHE A 275 23.65 -12.82 -6.22
N ILE A 276 23.09 -11.80 -6.88
CA ILE A 276 23.86 -10.91 -7.76
C ILE A 276 24.85 -10.08 -6.93
N GLY A 277 26.04 -9.83 -7.48
CA GLY A 277 27.00 -8.90 -6.88
C GLY A 277 26.53 -7.46 -6.99
N LYS A 278 26.71 -6.67 -5.94
CA LYS A 278 26.36 -5.24 -5.87
C LYS A 278 26.99 -4.42 -7.02
N GLU A 279 28.14 -4.86 -7.51
CA GLU A 279 28.87 -4.28 -8.65
C GLU A 279 28.27 -4.61 -10.03
N LYS A 280 27.07 -5.20 -10.07
CA LYS A 280 26.35 -5.64 -11.28
C LYS A 280 24.85 -5.32 -11.24
N LEU A 281 24.39 -4.53 -10.28
CA LEU A 281 22.96 -4.22 -10.12
C LEU A 281 22.42 -3.40 -11.30
N ASP A 282 23.29 -2.58 -11.89
CA ASP A 282 23.07 -1.83 -13.13
C ASP A 282 22.94 -2.70 -14.41
N LEU A 283 23.20 -4.01 -14.33
CA LEU A 283 23.04 -4.95 -15.45
C LEU A 283 21.62 -5.55 -15.55
N LEU A 284 20.63 -4.99 -14.85
CA LEU A 284 19.22 -5.42 -14.97
C LEU A 284 18.70 -5.23 -16.41
N GLY A 285 17.83 -6.14 -16.88
CA GLY A 285 17.27 -6.10 -18.24
C GLY A 285 18.22 -6.54 -19.35
N GLN A 286 19.42 -7.04 -18.99
CA GLN A 286 20.34 -7.65 -19.93
C GLN A 286 20.11 -9.16 -19.98
N LYS A 287 20.03 -9.74 -21.18
CA LYS A 287 19.66 -11.16 -21.45
C LYS A 287 20.47 -12.23 -20.69
N CYS A 288 21.64 -11.89 -20.17
CA CYS A 288 22.47 -12.74 -19.31
C CYS A 288 22.06 -12.68 -17.83
N ASN A 289 21.53 -11.55 -17.37
CA ASN A 289 21.14 -11.28 -15.99
C ASN A 289 19.68 -11.69 -15.71
N ASP A 290 18.76 -11.48 -16.65
CA ASP A 290 17.34 -11.85 -16.51
C ASP A 290 17.17 -13.35 -16.19
N LYS A 291 18.00 -14.19 -16.84
CA LYS A 291 18.06 -15.63 -16.59
C LYS A 291 18.60 -15.98 -15.20
N ILE A 292 19.45 -15.15 -14.61
CA ILE A 292 19.99 -15.36 -13.26
C ILE A 292 18.92 -15.03 -12.22
N CYS A 293 18.24 -13.89 -12.37
CA CYS A 293 17.19 -13.43 -11.46
C CYS A 293 16.02 -14.42 -11.39
N VAL A 294 15.49 -14.84 -12.54
CA VAL A 294 14.33 -15.76 -12.62
C VAL A 294 14.63 -17.18 -12.10
N GLN A 295 15.90 -17.61 -12.12
CA GLN A 295 16.27 -19.00 -11.78
C GLN A 295 16.85 -19.18 -10.36
N ASN A 296 17.41 -18.14 -9.75
CA ASN A 296 18.25 -18.28 -8.55
C ASN A 296 17.72 -17.50 -7.34
N PHE A 297 16.47 -17.78 -6.95
CA PHE A 297 15.90 -17.37 -5.66
C PHE A 297 16.91 -17.52 -4.52
N CYS A 298 17.22 -16.43 -3.82
CA CYS A 298 18.03 -16.46 -2.61
C CYS A 298 17.47 -17.49 -1.63
N LYS A 299 18.36 -18.29 -1.05
CA LYS A 299 18.05 -19.31 -0.05
C LYS A 299 18.72 -18.94 1.26
N TYR A 300 18.02 -19.10 2.37
CA TYR A 300 18.66 -19.04 3.68
C TYR A 300 19.61 -20.22 3.87
N LEU A 301 20.81 -19.95 4.39
CA LEU A 301 21.90 -20.92 4.53
C LEU A 301 22.20 -21.18 6.02
N PRO A 302 21.38 -22.01 6.70
CA PRO A 302 21.37 -22.12 8.15
C PRO A 302 22.72 -22.57 8.73
N ASP A 303 23.42 -23.49 8.09
CA ASP A 303 24.61 -24.11 8.68
C ASP A 303 25.77 -23.11 8.83
N GLY A 304 25.94 -22.20 7.87
CA GLY A 304 26.91 -21.09 7.96
C GLY A 304 26.56 -20.12 9.09
N VAL A 305 25.29 -19.74 9.21
CA VAL A 305 24.80 -18.87 10.29
C VAL A 305 24.99 -19.52 11.66
N ILE A 306 24.67 -20.81 11.81
CA ILE A 306 24.84 -21.57 13.05
C ILE A 306 26.32 -21.64 13.47
N ILE A 307 27.25 -21.86 12.52
CA ILE A 307 28.69 -21.87 12.81
C ILE A 307 29.17 -20.48 13.24
N ALA A 308 28.78 -19.42 12.53
CA ALA A 308 29.17 -18.04 12.85
C ALA A 308 28.58 -17.55 14.19
N HIS A 309 27.32 -17.89 14.48
CA HIS A 309 26.67 -17.61 15.76
C HIS A 309 27.38 -18.34 16.92
N ARG A 310 27.70 -19.64 16.77
CA ARG A 310 28.52 -20.39 17.74
C ARG A 310 29.90 -19.80 17.92
N ALA A 311 30.55 -19.31 16.86
CA ALA A 311 31.85 -18.65 16.98
C ALA A 311 31.78 -17.40 17.88
N ILE A 312 30.72 -16.58 17.77
CA ILE A 312 30.51 -15.40 18.62
C ILE A 312 30.17 -15.82 20.06
N TYR A 313 29.06 -16.54 20.24
CA TYR A 313 28.49 -16.78 21.58
C TYR A 313 29.21 -17.88 22.38
N SER A 314 29.86 -18.85 21.73
CA SER A 314 30.52 -19.99 22.40
C SER A 314 32.06 -19.93 22.34
N LEU A 315 32.64 -19.24 21.34
CA LEU A 315 34.09 -19.10 21.16
C LEU A 315 34.59 -17.65 21.27
N SER A 316 33.73 -16.73 21.72
CA SER A 316 34.05 -15.29 21.94
C SER A 316 34.66 -14.56 20.73
N CYS A 317 34.38 -15.03 19.51
CA CYS A 317 34.84 -14.38 18.29
C CYS A 317 34.13 -13.02 18.10
N THR A 318 34.87 -12.04 17.57
CA THR A 318 34.33 -10.69 17.34
C THR A 318 33.24 -10.69 16.26
N ILE A 319 32.11 -10.05 16.54
CA ILE A 319 31.04 -9.79 15.56
C ILE A 319 31.62 -9.01 14.37
N GLY A 320 31.43 -9.50 13.14
CA GLY A 320 32.06 -8.91 11.95
C GLY A 320 33.59 -9.05 11.90
N GLY A 321 34.18 -9.92 12.72
CA GLY A 321 35.60 -10.30 12.65
C GLY A 321 35.91 -11.22 11.47
N SER A 322 37.20 -11.52 11.25
CA SER A 322 37.68 -12.34 10.12
C SER A 322 36.97 -13.68 10.00
N VAL A 323 36.83 -14.43 11.10
CA VAL A 323 36.15 -15.74 11.16
C VAL A 323 34.70 -15.64 10.67
N VAL A 324 33.93 -14.69 11.20
CA VAL A 324 32.51 -14.48 10.84
C VAL A 324 32.37 -14.04 9.39
N ASN A 325 33.22 -13.10 8.94
CA ASN A 325 33.20 -12.59 7.57
C ASN A 325 33.59 -13.66 6.54
N GLN A 326 34.54 -14.54 6.86
CA GLN A 326 34.95 -15.63 5.97
C GLN A 326 33.80 -16.62 5.69
N ILE A 327 32.91 -16.81 6.66
CA ILE A 327 31.75 -17.71 6.55
C ILE A 327 30.58 -17.01 5.83
N LEU A 328 30.21 -15.80 6.27
CA LEU A 328 28.92 -15.20 5.89
C LEU A 328 28.99 -14.13 4.79
N LYS A 329 30.09 -13.38 4.69
CA LYS A 329 30.21 -12.26 3.74
C LYS A 329 29.95 -12.65 2.27
N PRO A 330 30.35 -13.84 1.77
CA PRO A 330 30.06 -14.26 0.38
C PRO A 330 28.57 -14.42 0.06
N THR A 331 27.69 -14.48 1.07
CA THR A 331 26.25 -14.73 0.93
C THR A 331 25.40 -13.63 1.59
N SER A 332 26.03 -12.52 2.01
CA SER A 332 25.43 -11.40 2.74
C SER A 332 24.75 -11.71 4.08
N HIS A 333 24.73 -12.95 4.55
CA HIS A 333 24.05 -13.33 5.80
C HIS A 333 24.69 -12.65 7.03
N VAL A 334 23.92 -12.51 8.12
CA VAL A 334 24.42 -12.09 9.44
C VAL A 334 24.39 -13.26 10.44
N PRO A 335 25.17 -13.21 11.53
CA PRO A 335 25.24 -14.31 12.50
C PRO A 335 24.06 -14.30 13.51
N THR A 336 22.85 -14.02 13.02
CA THR A 336 21.58 -14.05 13.76
C THR A 336 20.74 -15.20 13.23
N LEU A 337 20.20 -16.04 14.12
CA LEU A 337 19.32 -17.14 13.72
C LEU A 337 17.94 -16.61 13.32
N ASN A 338 17.50 -16.90 12.09
CA ASN A 338 16.21 -16.47 11.59
C ASN A 338 15.05 -17.20 12.30
N ALA A 339 14.17 -16.46 12.98
CA ALA A 339 13.08 -17.01 13.78
C ALA A 339 12.13 -17.90 12.96
N PHE A 340 11.73 -17.45 11.76
CA PHE A 340 10.82 -18.21 10.90
C PHE A 340 11.42 -19.56 10.49
N VAL A 341 12.71 -19.61 10.14
CA VAL A 341 13.38 -20.87 9.77
C VAL A 341 13.60 -21.77 10.99
N ASN A 342 13.86 -21.18 12.16
CA ASN A 342 14.04 -21.91 13.40
C ASN A 342 12.75 -22.61 13.86
N GLN A 343 11.60 -21.92 13.76
CA GLN A 343 10.30 -22.46 14.20
C GLN A 343 9.59 -23.28 13.11
N ILE A 344 9.44 -22.75 11.89
CA ILE A 344 8.71 -23.42 10.80
C ILE A 344 9.52 -24.58 10.21
N GLY A 345 10.86 -24.50 10.28
CA GLY A 345 11.79 -25.54 9.84
C GLY A 345 12.61 -25.16 8.61
N LYS A 346 13.66 -25.97 8.35
CA LYS A 346 14.73 -25.68 7.37
C LYS A 346 14.26 -25.52 5.91
N ASP A 347 13.09 -26.05 5.55
CA ASP A 347 12.53 -25.94 4.20
C ASP A 347 11.81 -24.60 3.96
N PHE A 348 11.50 -23.84 5.02
CA PHE A 348 10.95 -22.50 4.90
C PHE A 348 12.04 -21.50 4.45
N ASN A 349 11.72 -20.67 3.46
CA ASN A 349 12.66 -19.70 2.91
C ASN A 349 12.17 -18.25 3.14
N PRO A 350 12.70 -17.51 4.12
CA PRO A 350 12.17 -16.21 4.54
C PRO A 350 12.27 -15.15 3.43
N PHE A 351 13.24 -15.28 2.53
CA PHE A 351 13.37 -14.43 1.34
C PHE A 351 12.11 -14.42 0.46
N LYS A 352 11.30 -15.48 0.45
CA LYS A 352 10.12 -15.59 -0.44
C LYS A 352 8.90 -14.79 0.00
N MET A 353 8.75 -14.48 1.29
CA MET A 353 7.69 -13.57 1.74
C MET A 353 8.11 -12.10 1.64
N LEU A 354 9.41 -11.81 1.55
CA LEU A 354 9.93 -10.45 1.41
C LEU A 354 9.83 -10.01 -0.06
N ILE A 355 8.62 -9.59 -0.39
CA ILE A 355 8.16 -9.01 -1.67
C ILE A 355 8.71 -7.61 -1.92
N VAL A 356 8.63 -7.14 -3.17
CA VAL A 356 8.97 -5.75 -3.53
C VAL A 356 7.89 -4.78 -3.03
N ASP A 357 8.29 -3.66 -2.42
CA ASP A 357 7.36 -2.62 -1.97
C ASP A 357 7.39 -1.40 -2.91
N PHE A 358 6.27 -1.12 -3.57
CA PHE A 358 6.15 -0.04 -4.55
C PHE A 358 6.40 1.35 -3.92
N LEU A 359 5.88 1.57 -2.72
CA LEU A 359 5.96 2.85 -2.02
C LEU A 359 7.41 3.23 -1.69
N HIS A 360 8.13 2.37 -0.94
CA HIS A 360 9.50 2.68 -0.52
C HIS A 360 10.55 2.39 -1.58
N GLU A 361 10.37 1.39 -2.46
CA GLU A 361 11.39 1.01 -3.44
C GLU A 361 11.26 1.80 -4.73
N PHE A 362 10.06 1.96 -5.28
CA PHE A 362 9.85 2.70 -6.52
C PHE A 362 9.62 4.19 -6.26
N GLU A 363 8.50 4.60 -5.66
CA GLU A 363 8.08 6.00 -5.60
C GLU A 363 9.03 6.89 -4.77
N LEU A 364 9.19 6.57 -3.48
CA LEU A 364 10.15 7.22 -2.58
C LEU A 364 11.61 6.89 -2.91
N GLY A 365 11.85 5.94 -3.82
CA GLY A 365 13.16 5.36 -4.10
C GLY A 365 13.68 5.71 -5.48
N VAL A 366 13.39 4.86 -6.46
CA VAL A 366 13.73 5.03 -7.88
C VAL A 366 13.22 6.35 -8.43
N TRP A 367 11.90 6.59 -8.37
CA TRP A 367 11.27 7.77 -8.97
C TRP A 367 11.79 9.06 -8.33
N LYS A 368 11.76 9.18 -7.01
CA LYS A 368 12.36 10.32 -6.30
C LYS A 368 13.81 10.61 -6.69
N SER A 369 14.63 9.56 -6.85
CA SER A 369 16.03 9.69 -7.28
C SER A 369 16.16 10.13 -8.74
N LEU A 370 15.29 9.61 -9.61
CA LEU A 370 15.20 9.99 -11.03
C LEU A 370 14.73 11.45 -11.15
N PHE A 371 13.65 11.85 -10.48
CA PHE A 371 13.09 13.20 -10.50
C PHE A 371 14.11 14.26 -10.03
N ILE A 372 14.87 13.98 -8.97
CA ILE A 372 16.03 14.80 -8.56
C ILE A 372 17.03 14.93 -9.73
N HIS A 373 17.38 13.83 -10.39
CA HIS A 373 18.31 13.85 -11.52
C HIS A 373 17.75 14.60 -12.74
N LEU A 374 16.46 14.48 -13.05
CA LEU A 374 15.77 15.24 -14.12
C LEU A 374 15.83 16.75 -13.85
N ILE A 375 15.57 17.18 -12.61
CA ILE A 375 15.74 18.59 -12.20
C ILE A 375 17.20 19.03 -12.36
N CYS A 376 18.17 18.18 -12.04
CA CYS A 376 19.59 18.47 -12.27
C CYS A 376 19.95 18.54 -13.77
N LEU A 377 19.29 17.79 -14.66
CA LEU A 377 19.44 17.92 -16.10
C LEU A 377 18.86 19.25 -16.62
N LEU A 378 17.70 19.67 -16.12
CA LEU A 378 17.14 20.99 -16.45
C LEU A 378 18.06 22.14 -16.01
N TYR A 379 18.72 22.03 -14.85
CA TYR A 379 19.75 23.00 -14.42
C TYR A 379 21.07 22.91 -15.20
N ALA A 380 21.36 21.77 -15.85
CA ALA A 380 22.54 21.59 -16.69
C ALA A 380 22.33 22.16 -18.10
N GLU A 381 21.12 22.06 -18.63
CA GLU A 381 20.68 22.69 -19.89
C GLU A 381 20.51 24.21 -19.70
N ASP A 382 19.84 24.63 -18.61
CA ASP A 382 19.58 26.02 -18.28
C ASP A 382 20.07 26.36 -16.86
N HIS A 383 21.22 27.02 -16.79
CA HIS A 383 21.82 27.49 -15.56
C HIS A 383 21.04 28.66 -14.89
N SER A 384 20.05 29.27 -15.57
CA SER A 384 19.23 30.33 -14.97
C SER A 384 18.09 29.79 -14.09
N GLY A 385 17.63 28.56 -14.35
CA GLY A 385 16.51 27.92 -13.66
C GLY A 385 15.12 28.32 -14.18
N GLU A 386 15.03 28.94 -15.36
CA GLU A 386 13.78 29.18 -16.09
C GLU A 386 13.11 27.85 -16.48
N LEU A 387 13.85 26.85 -16.98
CA LEU A 387 13.29 25.53 -17.29
C LEU A 387 12.68 24.84 -16.06
N VAL A 388 13.35 24.97 -14.90
CA VAL A 388 12.84 24.44 -13.62
C VAL A 388 11.64 25.26 -13.12
N SER A 389 11.61 26.57 -13.38
CA SER A 389 10.46 27.42 -13.07
C SER A 389 9.24 27.05 -13.93
N LYS A 390 9.45 26.77 -15.22
CA LYS A 390 8.46 26.28 -16.19
C LYS A 390 7.93 24.89 -15.83
N LEU A 391 8.79 23.98 -15.34
CA LEU A 391 8.37 22.68 -14.78
C LEU A 391 7.39 22.87 -13.61
N ASN A 392 7.73 23.75 -12.65
CA ASN A 392 6.86 24.04 -11.51
C ASN A 392 5.54 24.67 -11.95
N GLN A 393 5.57 25.64 -12.87
CA GLN A 393 4.36 26.27 -13.42
C GLN A 393 3.40 25.23 -14.03
N ARG A 394 3.93 24.23 -14.74
CA ARG A 394 3.11 23.15 -15.30
C ARG A 394 2.47 22.29 -14.23
N TYR A 395 3.20 21.87 -13.20
CA TYR A 395 2.58 21.19 -12.05
C TYR A 395 1.50 22.06 -11.38
N HIS A 396 1.70 23.38 -11.27
CA HIS A 396 0.68 24.31 -10.75
C HIS A 396 -0.58 24.46 -11.63
N GLN A 397 -0.49 24.08 -12.91
CA GLN A 397 -1.60 24.11 -13.88
C GLN A 397 -2.39 22.80 -13.96
N ILE A 398 -1.90 21.73 -13.34
CA ILE A 398 -2.62 20.45 -13.29
C ILE A 398 -3.80 20.58 -12.33
N ALA A 399 -5.00 20.32 -12.85
CA ALA A 399 -6.23 20.33 -12.07
C ALA A 399 -6.30 19.08 -11.18
N MET A 400 -7.08 19.17 -10.10
CA MET A 400 -7.40 17.99 -9.30
C MET A 400 -8.26 17.03 -10.13
N VAL A 401 -7.96 15.73 -10.06
CA VAL A 401 -8.71 14.67 -10.75
C VAL A 401 -9.43 13.83 -9.72
N GLY A 402 -10.74 13.63 -9.93
CA GLY A 402 -11.63 12.93 -9.00
C GLY A 402 -11.76 13.61 -7.64
N GLN A 403 -12.40 12.92 -6.68
CA GLN A 403 -12.43 13.35 -5.27
C GLN A 403 -11.13 12.97 -4.54
N GLY A 404 -9.98 13.39 -5.11
CA GLY A 404 -8.66 13.25 -4.50
C GLY A 404 -7.72 12.20 -5.11
N THR A 405 -7.95 11.77 -6.36
CA THR A 405 -7.06 10.84 -7.07
C THR A 405 -5.73 11.50 -7.45
N ILE A 406 -5.78 12.76 -7.92
CA ILE A 406 -4.60 13.62 -8.09
C ILE A 406 -4.86 14.92 -7.33
N ARG A 407 -3.94 15.30 -6.45
CA ARG A 407 -4.05 16.50 -5.60
C ARG A 407 -3.51 17.73 -6.31
N LYS A 408 -3.95 18.90 -5.84
CA LYS A 408 -3.40 20.16 -6.33
C LYS A 408 -1.98 20.34 -5.81
N PHE A 409 -0.99 20.28 -6.71
CA PHE A 409 0.36 20.77 -6.45
C PHE A 409 0.28 22.26 -6.07
N ALA A 410 0.48 22.57 -4.79
CA ALA A 410 0.36 23.94 -4.25
C ALA A 410 1.73 24.54 -3.88
N GLU A 411 2.69 23.72 -3.45
CA GLU A 411 4.08 24.13 -3.23
C GLU A 411 4.92 23.96 -4.52
N ASN A 412 6.22 24.29 -4.46
CA ASN A 412 7.14 24.14 -5.59
C ASN A 412 7.63 22.69 -5.69
N SER A 413 7.05 21.91 -6.61
CA SER A 413 7.39 20.50 -6.88
C SER A 413 8.89 20.23 -6.93
N ALA A 414 9.67 21.06 -7.64
CA ALA A 414 11.11 20.86 -7.79
C ALA A 414 11.92 21.08 -6.48
N LYS A 415 11.36 21.72 -5.46
CA LYS A 415 11.98 21.86 -4.13
C LYS A 415 11.65 20.69 -3.20
N MET A 416 10.71 19.81 -3.55
CA MET A 416 10.36 18.58 -2.81
C MET A 416 10.21 18.75 -1.28
N LYS A 417 9.66 19.90 -0.84
CA LYS A 417 9.50 20.19 0.58
C LYS A 417 8.25 19.50 1.13
N LYS A 418 8.40 18.82 2.26
CA LYS A 418 7.33 18.15 3.04
C LYS A 418 6.50 17.10 2.30
N LEU A 419 6.88 16.70 1.08
CA LEU A 419 6.17 15.69 0.30
C LEU A 419 6.15 14.33 1.01
N ALA A 420 4.95 13.78 1.19
CA ALA A 420 4.70 12.39 1.57
C ALA A 420 4.89 11.46 0.36
N ALA A 421 4.76 10.14 0.56
CA ALA A 421 4.92 9.16 -0.51
C ALA A 421 3.94 9.37 -1.67
N GLN A 422 2.66 9.54 -1.36
CA GLN A 422 1.62 9.83 -2.36
C GLN A 422 1.82 11.16 -3.11
N ASP A 423 2.52 12.14 -2.52
CA ASP A 423 2.85 13.35 -3.29
C ASP A 423 3.97 13.08 -4.33
N PHE A 424 4.74 11.99 -4.20
CA PHE A 424 5.65 11.49 -5.24
C PHE A 424 4.92 10.62 -6.28
N GLU A 425 3.89 9.86 -5.87
CA GLU A 425 2.95 9.15 -6.76
C GLU A 425 2.28 10.15 -7.72
N ASP A 426 1.61 11.19 -7.20
CA ASP A 426 1.01 12.28 -7.97
C ASP A 426 2.03 12.92 -8.95
N LEU A 427 3.26 13.20 -8.50
CA LEU A 427 4.31 13.78 -9.34
C LEU A 427 4.72 12.87 -10.51
N LEU A 428 4.65 11.54 -10.37
CA LEU A 428 4.95 10.57 -11.41
C LEU A 428 3.83 10.48 -12.44
N GLN A 429 2.59 10.31 -11.99
CA GLN A 429 1.40 10.26 -12.87
C GLN A 429 1.33 11.51 -13.76
N CYS A 430 1.74 12.66 -13.21
CA CYS A 430 1.76 13.95 -13.88
C CYS A 430 3.05 14.28 -14.66
N ALA A 431 4.04 13.36 -14.72
CA ALA A 431 5.38 13.69 -15.20
C ALA A 431 5.46 14.00 -16.70
N ILE A 432 4.79 13.23 -17.56
CA ILE A 432 4.82 13.42 -19.03
C ILE A 432 4.48 14.88 -19.42
N PRO A 433 3.26 15.41 -19.14
CA PRO A 433 2.91 16.78 -19.54
C PRO A 433 3.76 17.84 -18.83
N ALA A 434 4.24 17.56 -17.61
CA ALA A 434 5.12 18.46 -16.88
C ALA A 434 6.49 18.62 -17.58
N PHE A 435 7.11 17.53 -18.03
CA PHE A 435 8.44 17.54 -18.66
C PHE A 435 8.45 17.73 -20.19
N TYR A 436 7.31 17.54 -20.89
CA TYR A 436 7.22 17.57 -22.35
C TYR A 436 7.85 18.83 -22.99
N GLY A 437 8.91 18.67 -23.78
CA GLY A 437 9.60 19.77 -24.46
C GLY A 437 10.30 20.77 -23.52
N LEU A 438 10.78 20.31 -22.35
CA LEU A 438 11.71 21.09 -21.51
C LEU A 438 13.19 20.87 -21.86
N LEU A 439 13.54 19.76 -22.49
CA LEU A 439 14.90 19.47 -22.99
C LEU A 439 14.94 19.60 -24.52
N PRO A 440 16.11 19.82 -25.14
CA PRO A 440 16.28 19.70 -26.59
C PRO A 440 16.20 18.23 -27.03
N GLU A 441 15.95 18.00 -28.32
CA GLU A 441 16.11 16.67 -28.92
C GLU A 441 17.60 16.33 -29.11
N PRO A 442 18.00 15.04 -28.98
CA PRO A 442 17.17 13.85 -28.77
C PRO A 442 16.80 13.56 -27.30
N PHE A 443 17.22 14.41 -26.36
CA PHE A 443 17.03 14.14 -24.93
C PHE A 443 15.58 14.25 -24.48
N ASN A 444 14.77 15.11 -25.10
CA ASN A 444 13.34 15.12 -24.86
C ASN A 444 12.66 13.83 -25.34
N GLY A 445 12.89 13.35 -26.56
CA GLY A 445 12.33 12.08 -27.04
C GLY A 445 12.74 10.88 -26.17
N LEU A 446 13.99 10.84 -25.71
CA LEU A 446 14.46 9.85 -24.74
C LEU A 446 13.76 9.99 -23.37
N LEU A 447 13.56 11.22 -22.89
CA LEU A 447 12.86 11.48 -21.63
C LEU A 447 11.37 11.14 -21.72
N GLN A 448 10.69 11.47 -22.82
CA GLN A 448 9.30 11.07 -23.04
C GLN A 448 9.19 9.55 -23.11
N THR A 449 10.08 8.86 -23.82
CA THR A 449 10.13 7.37 -23.86
C THR A 449 10.37 6.75 -22.48
N LEU A 450 11.13 7.42 -21.61
CA LEU A 450 11.36 6.97 -20.23
C LEU A 450 10.14 7.24 -19.34
N LEU A 451 9.58 8.44 -19.39
CA LEU A 451 8.44 8.85 -18.56
C LEU A 451 7.17 8.09 -18.92
N ASP A 452 6.89 7.94 -20.23
CA ASP A 452 5.93 7.02 -20.81
C ASP A 452 6.04 5.67 -20.12
N LYS A 453 7.15 4.93 -20.31
CA LYS A 453 7.37 3.59 -19.75
C LYS A 453 7.44 3.50 -18.22
N THR A 454 7.49 4.62 -17.49
CA THR A 454 7.34 4.63 -16.02
C THR A 454 5.90 4.91 -15.56
N SER A 455 5.03 5.35 -16.47
CA SER A 455 3.58 5.55 -16.26
C SER A 455 2.73 4.50 -16.97
N THR A 456 3.15 3.98 -18.12
CA THR A 456 2.51 2.91 -18.89
C THR A 456 2.91 1.53 -18.38
N TYR A 457 2.50 1.25 -17.14
CA TYR A 457 2.11 -0.11 -16.79
C TYR A 457 0.67 -0.31 -17.29
N ASP A 458 0.43 -1.35 -18.10
CA ASP A 458 -0.83 -1.51 -18.85
C ASP A 458 -2.07 -1.72 -17.96
N THR A 459 -2.73 -0.61 -17.60
CA THR A 459 -4.16 -0.59 -17.23
C THR A 459 -4.95 -0.09 -18.44
N VAL A 460 -5.49 -1.01 -19.23
CA VAL A 460 -6.34 -0.67 -20.38
C VAL A 460 -7.68 -0.07 -19.91
N GLU A 461 -8.09 1.02 -20.54
CA GLU A 461 -9.46 1.54 -20.44
C GLU A 461 -10.46 0.47 -20.93
N LEU A 462 -11.68 0.48 -20.37
CA LEU A 462 -12.70 -0.48 -20.77
C LEU A 462 -13.22 -0.14 -22.18
N PRO A 463 -13.58 -1.12 -23.03
CA PRO A 463 -14.05 -0.85 -24.40
C PRO A 463 -15.26 0.09 -24.53
N CYS A 464 -16.00 0.33 -23.44
CA CYS A 464 -17.07 1.33 -23.39
C CYS A 464 -16.56 2.79 -23.39
N GLU A 465 -15.35 3.04 -22.88
CA GLU A 465 -14.72 4.36 -22.74
C GLU A 465 -14.10 4.80 -24.08
N ALA A 466 -13.28 3.94 -24.70
CA ALA A 466 -12.74 4.16 -26.04
C ALA A 466 -13.85 4.47 -27.08
N ALA A 467 -14.93 3.70 -27.05
CA ALA A 467 -16.08 3.90 -27.94
C ALA A 467 -16.83 5.24 -27.67
N ALA A 468 -16.65 5.88 -26.51
CA ALA A 468 -17.21 7.20 -26.22
C ALA A 468 -16.38 8.32 -26.85
N CYS A 469 -15.05 8.22 -26.83
CA CYS A 469 -14.15 9.18 -27.46
C CYS A 469 -14.40 9.31 -28.98
N ASP A 470 -14.56 8.20 -29.71
CA ASP A 470 -14.88 8.22 -31.14
C ASP A 470 -16.16 9.01 -31.46
N ARG A 471 -17.20 8.87 -30.63
CA ARG A 471 -18.47 9.59 -30.78
C ARG A 471 -18.31 11.08 -30.51
N ALA A 472 -17.51 11.46 -29.52
CA ALA A 472 -17.21 12.86 -29.21
C ALA A 472 -16.38 13.54 -30.32
N ALA A 473 -15.41 12.82 -30.91
CA ALA A 473 -14.57 13.32 -32.00
C ALA A 473 -15.41 13.69 -33.25
N GLN A 474 -16.38 12.85 -33.63
CA GLN A 474 -17.25 13.11 -34.78
C GLN A 474 -18.18 14.32 -34.57
N GLN A 475 -18.59 14.61 -33.33
CA GLN A 475 -19.40 15.79 -33.01
C GLN A 475 -18.56 17.08 -32.99
N ARG A 476 -17.33 17.04 -32.44
CA ARG A 476 -16.42 18.20 -32.40
C ARG A 476 -16.10 18.78 -33.79
N ALA A 477 -16.10 17.96 -34.83
CA ALA A 477 -15.86 18.40 -36.21
C ALA A 477 -16.90 19.40 -36.76
N GLN A 478 -18.12 19.47 -36.19
CA GLN A 478 -19.22 20.27 -36.73
C GLN A 478 -19.33 21.69 -36.12
N ALA A 479 -18.64 21.98 -35.02
CA ALA A 479 -18.80 23.22 -34.25
C ALA A 479 -17.77 24.33 -34.58
N LEU A 480 -16.71 24.03 -35.33
CA LEU A 480 -15.53 24.88 -35.53
C LEU A 480 -15.70 26.00 -36.59
N HIS A 481 -16.71 26.86 -36.41
CA HIS A 481 -16.99 28.00 -37.31
C HIS A 481 -17.29 29.34 -36.59
N GLY A 482 -17.00 29.44 -35.28
CA GLY A 482 -17.52 30.50 -34.39
C GLY A 482 -16.50 31.38 -33.65
N GLN A 483 -15.79 32.26 -34.37
CA GLN A 483 -15.21 33.54 -33.88
C GLN A 483 -14.03 33.48 -32.86
N THR A 484 -13.55 34.68 -32.46
CA THR A 484 -12.11 34.95 -32.24
C THR A 484 -11.81 36.11 -31.26
N GLU A 485 -10.59 36.14 -30.69
CA GLU A 485 -9.86 37.31 -30.10
C GLU A 485 -10.41 37.93 -28.78
N THR A 486 -9.64 38.52 -27.83
CA THR A 486 -8.18 38.63 -27.46
C THR A 486 -8.09 38.80 -25.89
N ASN A 487 -7.06 39.25 -25.13
CA ASN A 487 -5.81 40.02 -25.35
C ASN A 487 -4.76 39.87 -24.18
N VAL A 488 -3.72 40.71 -24.17
CA VAL A 488 -2.50 40.80 -23.31
C VAL A 488 -2.72 41.71 -22.07
N GLY A 489 -1.97 41.73 -20.94
CA GLY A 489 -0.80 40.97 -20.44
C GLY A 489 0.05 41.80 -19.44
N ALA A 490 1.39 41.62 -19.43
CA ALA A 490 2.47 42.37 -18.70
C ALA A 490 3.08 41.78 -17.40
N THR A 491 4.34 42.17 -17.10
CA THR A 491 5.33 41.41 -16.29
C THR A 491 6.32 42.32 -15.53
N LEU A 492 6.82 41.91 -14.35
CA LEU A 492 8.02 42.46 -13.69
C LEU A 492 8.86 41.36 -12.99
N ALA A 493 10.17 41.57 -12.84
CA ALA A 493 11.15 40.56 -12.40
C ALA A 493 12.16 41.09 -11.36
N HIS A 494 12.80 40.19 -10.60
CA HIS A 494 13.89 40.51 -9.65
C HIS A 494 14.86 39.31 -9.44
N PRO A 495 16.03 39.47 -8.78
CA PRO A 495 17.29 39.06 -9.40
C PRO A 495 17.96 37.79 -8.83
N GLN A 496 18.98 37.32 -9.55
CA GLN A 496 19.74 36.11 -9.28
C GLN A 496 20.76 36.25 -8.13
N SER A 497 21.08 35.11 -7.50
CA SER A 497 22.28 34.93 -6.67
C SER A 497 22.93 33.59 -7.04
N SER A 498 24.24 33.57 -7.28
CA SER A 498 24.95 32.42 -7.82
C SER A 498 25.46 31.48 -6.74
N SER A 499 25.40 30.16 -7.02
CA SER A 499 26.01 29.13 -6.18
C SER A 499 26.68 28.07 -7.07
N THR A 500 27.84 27.57 -6.67
CA THR A 500 28.64 26.61 -7.45
C THR A 500 28.07 25.20 -7.33
N HIS A 501 27.55 24.66 -8.44
CA HIS A 501 26.97 23.32 -8.50
C HIS A 501 28.03 22.21 -8.57
N TRP A 502 27.76 21.09 -7.87
CA TRP A 502 28.48 19.83 -8.03
C TRP A 502 27.72 18.89 -8.98
N PRO A 503 28.39 18.00 -9.74
CA PRO A 503 27.72 17.10 -10.69
C PRO A 503 26.83 16.06 -9.99
N CYS A 504 25.52 16.11 -10.22
CA CYS A 504 24.58 15.09 -9.77
C CYS A 504 24.57 13.90 -10.75
N LYS A 505 24.97 12.71 -10.26
CA LYS A 505 24.91 11.46 -11.03
C LYS A 505 23.84 10.53 -10.46
N LEU A 506 23.00 9.98 -11.32
CA LEU A 506 22.07 8.91 -10.95
C LEU A 506 22.85 7.62 -10.62
N ASN A 507 22.58 7.01 -9.48
CA ASN A 507 23.24 5.77 -9.07
C ASN A 507 22.35 4.55 -9.31
N LEU A 508 22.53 3.88 -10.46
CA LEU A 508 21.83 2.65 -10.81
C LEU A 508 22.31 1.43 -9.99
N ASN A 509 23.49 1.49 -9.37
CA ASN A 509 24.02 0.42 -8.53
C ASN A 509 23.46 0.49 -7.10
N MET A 510 22.13 0.34 -7.01
CA MET A 510 21.35 0.31 -5.77
C MET A 510 20.28 -0.77 -5.85
N TYR A 511 20.00 -1.43 -4.72
CA TYR A 511 18.98 -2.49 -4.62
C TYR A 511 17.64 -2.07 -5.23
N LYS A 512 17.16 -0.84 -4.95
CA LYS A 512 15.87 -0.31 -5.43
C LYS A 512 15.74 -0.25 -6.97
N PHE A 513 16.85 -0.05 -7.69
CA PHE A 513 16.84 -0.11 -9.16
C PHE A 513 16.88 -1.54 -9.69
N HIS A 514 17.44 -2.48 -8.93
CA HIS A 514 17.53 -3.89 -9.30
C HIS A 514 16.22 -4.65 -9.04
N SER A 515 15.53 -4.36 -7.93
CA SER A 515 14.23 -4.98 -7.59
C SER A 515 13.09 -4.62 -8.54
N LEU A 516 13.31 -3.68 -9.47
CA LEU A 516 12.44 -3.47 -10.65
C LEU A 516 12.21 -4.78 -11.43
N GLY A 517 13.18 -5.70 -11.47
CA GLY A 517 13.02 -7.00 -12.14
C GLY A 517 12.14 -8.00 -11.38
N ASP A 518 11.98 -7.82 -10.07
CA ASP A 518 11.31 -8.77 -9.19
C ASP A 518 9.77 -8.53 -9.12
N TYR A 519 9.27 -7.37 -9.59
CA TYR A 519 7.84 -7.06 -9.60
C TYR A 519 7.01 -8.03 -10.43
N VAL A 520 7.40 -8.34 -11.68
CA VAL A 520 6.61 -9.23 -12.56
C VAL A 520 6.47 -10.63 -11.94
N ALA A 521 7.56 -11.14 -11.35
CA ALA A 521 7.54 -12.42 -10.65
C ALA A 521 6.76 -12.36 -9.33
N SER A 522 6.79 -11.23 -8.62
CA SER A 522 5.93 -10.98 -7.44
C SER A 522 4.44 -10.93 -7.80
N ILE A 523 4.08 -10.30 -8.93
CA ILE A 523 2.69 -10.20 -9.40
C ILE A 523 2.13 -11.56 -9.78
N HIS A 524 2.91 -12.37 -10.52
CA HIS A 524 2.49 -13.75 -10.83
C HIS A 524 2.33 -14.63 -9.58
N LEU A 525 3.23 -14.45 -8.59
CA LEU A 525 3.19 -15.23 -7.35
C LEU A 525 2.11 -14.79 -6.36
N PHE A 526 1.81 -13.50 -6.24
CA PHE A 526 1.04 -12.95 -5.12
C PHE A 526 -0.13 -12.01 -5.50
N GLY A 527 -0.29 -11.65 -6.77
CA GLY A 527 -1.26 -10.65 -7.22
C GLY A 527 -0.68 -9.24 -7.34
N THR A 528 -1.53 -8.27 -7.67
CA THR A 528 -1.17 -6.87 -7.95
C THR A 528 -0.54 -6.15 -6.74
N THR A 529 0.28 -5.12 -7.01
CA THR A 529 1.13 -4.45 -6.00
C THR A 529 0.36 -3.72 -4.89
N ASP A 530 -0.89 -3.35 -5.14
CA ASP A 530 -1.79 -2.68 -4.20
C ASP A 530 -2.30 -3.61 -3.08
N LEU A 531 -2.29 -4.93 -3.27
CA LEU A 531 -2.51 -5.92 -2.19
C LEU A 531 -1.53 -5.79 -1.02
N TYR A 532 -0.32 -5.30 -1.31
CA TYR A 532 0.82 -5.45 -0.41
C TYR A 532 1.77 -4.25 -0.38
N SER A 533 1.32 -3.10 -0.89
CA SER A 533 1.98 -1.80 -0.71
C SER A 533 1.97 -1.40 0.77
N THR A 534 3.08 -0.83 1.28
CA THR A 534 3.11 -0.32 2.65
C THR A 534 2.18 0.89 2.87
N GLN A 535 1.58 1.45 1.81
CA GLN A 535 0.54 2.50 1.91
C GLN A 535 -0.62 2.08 2.83
N MET A 536 -0.97 0.78 2.86
CA MET A 536 -1.96 0.22 3.79
C MET A 536 -1.51 0.35 5.26
N GLY A 537 -0.21 0.17 5.53
CA GLY A 537 0.40 0.39 6.83
C GLY A 537 0.49 1.87 7.20
N GLU A 538 0.80 2.75 6.24
CA GLU A 538 0.73 4.21 6.43
C GLU A 538 -0.65 4.66 6.85
N LEU A 539 -1.70 4.16 6.19
CA LEU A 539 -3.09 4.39 6.55
C LEU A 539 -3.39 3.88 7.97
N ALA A 540 -3.01 2.65 8.31
CA ALA A 540 -3.22 2.09 9.65
C ALA A 540 -2.48 2.87 10.76
N HIS A 541 -1.37 3.58 10.45
CA HIS A 541 -0.74 4.47 11.42
C HIS A 541 -1.67 5.59 11.92
N HIS A 542 -2.71 5.98 11.18
CA HIS A 542 -3.70 6.95 11.67
C HIS A 542 -4.39 6.45 12.96
N LEU A 543 -4.73 5.16 13.04
CA LEU A 543 -5.36 4.60 14.24
C LEU A 543 -4.40 4.60 15.44
N ILE A 544 -3.12 4.26 15.22
CA ILE A 544 -2.07 4.35 16.25
C ILE A 544 -1.87 5.79 16.71
N LYS A 545 -1.79 6.75 15.78
CA LYS A 545 -1.60 8.18 16.08
C LYS A 545 -2.79 8.74 16.89
N ASN A 546 -4.02 8.33 16.55
CA ASN A 546 -5.23 8.65 17.31
C ASN A 546 -5.20 8.06 18.73
N PHE A 547 -4.94 6.75 18.88
CA PHE A 547 -4.83 6.13 20.21
C PHE A 547 -3.70 6.72 21.05
N TYR A 548 -2.54 6.99 20.44
CA TYR A 548 -1.42 7.67 21.09
C TYR A 548 -1.82 9.05 21.59
N GLY A 549 -2.59 9.81 20.79
CA GLY A 549 -3.24 11.05 21.19
C GLY A 549 -3.92 10.95 22.55
N LEU A 550 -4.69 9.88 22.75
CA LEU A 550 -5.47 9.56 23.96
C LEU A 550 -4.68 8.88 25.10
N THR A 551 -3.33 8.88 25.07
CA THR A 551 -2.47 8.36 26.16
C THR A 551 -1.89 9.46 27.04
N ASN A 552 -1.48 9.12 28.27
CA ASN A 552 -0.72 10.02 29.15
C ASN A 552 0.78 10.13 28.77
N LYS A 553 1.19 9.58 27.62
CA LYS A 553 2.55 9.56 27.04
C LYS A 553 3.61 8.75 27.83
N LYS A 554 3.38 8.37 29.10
CA LYS A 554 4.29 7.53 29.89
C LYS A 554 4.02 6.05 29.59
N ASP A 555 4.99 5.35 28.99
CA ASP A 555 4.79 4.01 28.43
C ASP A 555 3.56 3.97 27.50
N ALA A 556 3.67 4.73 26.41
CA ALA A 556 2.54 4.96 25.52
C ALA A 556 2.16 3.73 24.70
N MET A 557 3.09 2.82 24.40
CA MET A 557 2.81 1.63 23.58
C MET A 557 1.94 0.62 24.31
N SER A 558 2.20 0.36 25.60
CA SER A 558 1.30 -0.46 26.44
C SER A 558 -0.13 0.12 26.48
N GLN A 559 -0.28 1.45 26.59
CA GLN A 559 -1.59 2.11 26.57
C GLN A 559 -2.27 2.04 25.19
N VAL A 560 -1.53 2.19 24.09
CA VAL A 560 -2.06 2.04 22.73
C VAL A 560 -2.50 0.61 22.47
N SER A 561 -1.69 -0.38 22.87
CA SER A 561 -2.04 -1.80 22.78
C SER A 561 -3.29 -2.15 23.58
N TRP A 562 -3.42 -1.62 24.80
CA TRP A 562 -4.63 -1.79 25.61
C TRP A 562 -5.88 -1.16 24.96
N LYS A 563 -5.76 0.04 24.38
CA LYS A 563 -6.86 0.71 23.66
C LYS A 563 -7.30 -0.09 22.42
N TYR A 564 -6.35 -0.63 21.66
CA TYR A 564 -6.65 -1.50 20.52
C TYR A 564 -7.36 -2.79 20.95
N ALA A 565 -6.82 -3.49 21.96
CA ALA A 565 -7.45 -4.70 22.50
C ALA A 565 -8.87 -4.42 23.04
N HIS A 566 -9.09 -3.28 23.70
CA HIS A 566 -10.41 -2.87 24.18
C HIS A 566 -11.39 -2.57 23.03
N MET A 567 -10.92 -1.91 21.95
CA MET A 567 -11.72 -1.69 20.74
C MET A 567 -12.16 -3.02 20.11
N CYS A 568 -11.24 -3.97 19.93
CA CYS A 568 -11.56 -5.29 19.37
C CYS A 568 -12.49 -6.10 20.28
N ALA A 569 -12.33 -6.01 21.61
CA ALA A 569 -13.25 -6.64 22.55
C ALA A 569 -14.68 -6.08 22.42
N LEU A 570 -14.84 -4.75 22.29
CA LEU A 570 -16.15 -4.12 22.05
C LEU A 570 -16.74 -4.55 20.70
N GLN A 571 -15.94 -4.56 19.63
CA GLN A 571 -16.39 -5.02 18.30
C GLN A 571 -16.91 -6.47 18.35
N ASN A 572 -16.19 -7.37 19.03
CA ASN A 572 -16.59 -8.77 19.20
C ASN A 572 -17.86 -8.91 20.06
N MET A 573 -18.05 -8.08 21.09
CA MET A 573 -19.29 -8.04 21.87
C MET A 573 -20.48 -7.61 21.01
N TYR A 574 -20.35 -6.52 20.24
CA TYR A 574 -21.43 -6.06 19.36
C TYR A 574 -21.76 -7.06 18.24
N ALA A 575 -20.75 -7.75 17.68
CA ALA A 575 -20.97 -8.83 16.72
C ALA A 575 -21.73 -10.02 17.36
N GLY A 576 -21.39 -10.40 18.60
CA GLY A 576 -22.03 -11.51 19.32
C GLY A 576 -23.50 -11.30 19.66
N VAL A 577 -23.96 -10.05 19.83
CA VAL A 577 -25.39 -9.74 20.11
C VAL A 577 -26.23 -9.72 18.82
N SER A 578 -25.60 -9.63 17.65
CA SER A 578 -26.27 -9.48 16.35
C SER A 578 -27.15 -10.66 15.92
N SER A 579 -27.11 -11.81 16.63
CA SER A 579 -27.78 -13.04 16.17
C SER A 579 -29.22 -13.23 16.65
N ASN A 580 -29.73 -12.50 17.67
CA ASN A 580 -31.15 -12.65 18.10
C ASN A 580 -31.82 -11.48 18.85
N GLU A 581 -31.13 -10.62 19.61
CA GLU A 581 -31.83 -9.79 20.63
C GLU A 581 -32.11 -8.31 20.30
N TRP A 582 -31.44 -7.71 19.31
CA TRP A 582 -31.59 -6.26 19.05
C TRP A 582 -33.00 -5.81 18.62
N ILE A 583 -33.81 -6.69 18.04
CA ILE A 583 -35.21 -6.37 17.70
C ILE A 583 -36.07 -6.22 18.97
N ALA A 584 -35.79 -7.00 20.02
CA ALA A 584 -36.56 -6.95 21.27
C ALA A 584 -36.19 -5.74 22.14
N VAL A 585 -34.90 -5.47 22.32
CA VAL A 585 -34.41 -4.38 23.18
C VAL A 585 -34.78 -3.00 22.62
N ALA A 586 -34.73 -2.82 21.29
CA ALA A 586 -35.09 -1.56 20.65
C ALA A 586 -36.58 -1.18 20.84
N ILE A 587 -37.49 -2.16 20.89
CA ILE A 587 -38.93 -1.92 21.05
C ILE A 587 -39.28 -1.54 22.50
N ALA A 588 -38.55 -2.06 23.50
CA ALA A 588 -38.85 -1.83 24.91
C ALA A 588 -38.51 -0.41 25.42
N SER A 589 -37.62 0.33 24.74
CA SER A 589 -37.09 1.61 25.24
C SER A 589 -37.94 2.85 24.93
N PHE A 590 -39.03 2.71 24.16
CA PHE A 590 -39.77 3.84 23.56
C PHE A 590 -40.59 4.74 24.54
N ASN A 591 -40.60 4.45 25.84
CA ASN A 591 -41.33 5.24 26.85
C ASN A 591 -40.48 6.32 27.56
N SER A 592 -39.27 6.62 27.08
CA SER A 592 -38.40 7.67 27.65
C SER A 592 -38.55 8.99 26.90
N HIS A 593 -39.39 9.90 27.39
CA HIS A 593 -39.44 11.27 26.87
C HIS A 593 -38.13 12.03 27.14
N HIS A 594 -37.73 12.88 26.18
CA HIS A 594 -36.50 13.70 26.15
C HIS A 594 -35.20 12.96 25.75
N PHE A 595 -35.00 12.82 24.44
CA PHE A 595 -33.73 12.45 23.81
C PHE A 595 -33.54 13.31 22.54
N LEU A 596 -32.32 13.79 22.26
CA LEU A 596 -32.05 14.67 21.09
C LEU A 596 -31.26 14.00 19.95
N SER A 597 -30.63 12.86 20.20
CA SER A 597 -30.08 11.92 19.20
C SER A 597 -29.73 10.60 19.86
N ASP A 598 -29.95 9.48 19.17
CA ASP A 598 -29.67 8.13 19.66
C ASP A 598 -28.16 7.82 19.79
N SER A 599 -27.28 8.68 19.23
CA SER A 599 -25.83 8.51 19.32
C SER A 599 -25.06 9.80 19.07
N GLN A 600 -23.94 10.00 19.76
CA GLN A 600 -22.96 11.04 19.44
C GLN A 600 -22.42 10.93 17.99
N ASN A 601 -22.45 9.73 17.40
CA ASN A 601 -21.99 9.49 16.03
C ASN A 601 -23.05 9.80 14.96
N LYS A 602 -24.25 10.26 15.34
CA LYS A 602 -25.27 10.82 14.45
C LYS A 602 -25.67 12.22 14.92
N PRO A 603 -24.90 13.27 14.57
CA PRO A 603 -25.26 14.64 14.91
C PRO A 603 -26.54 15.04 14.16
N PHE A 604 -27.54 15.52 14.89
CA PHE A 604 -28.71 16.15 14.27
C PHE A 604 -28.29 17.45 13.59
N ASN A 605 -28.72 17.67 12.34
CA ASN A 605 -28.43 18.91 11.64
C ASN A 605 -29.16 20.08 12.33
N ILE A 606 -28.39 20.96 12.96
CA ILE A 606 -28.90 22.07 13.78
C ILE A 606 -29.72 23.08 12.98
N TYR A 607 -29.43 23.23 11.67
CA TYR A 607 -30.18 24.06 10.75
C TYR A 607 -31.58 23.46 10.49
N THR A 608 -31.64 22.15 10.21
CA THR A 608 -32.90 21.41 10.05
C THR A 608 -33.68 21.30 11.37
N PHE A 609 -33.00 21.22 12.52
CA PHE A 609 -33.62 21.26 13.85
C PHE A 609 -34.29 22.62 14.12
N GLY A 610 -33.60 23.71 13.79
CA GLY A 610 -34.08 25.08 13.99
C GLY A 610 -35.17 25.52 13.01
N LEU A 611 -35.12 25.08 11.74
CA LEU A 611 -36.12 25.42 10.72
C LEU A 611 -37.47 24.71 10.90
N ASN A 612 -37.53 23.61 11.64
CA ASN A 612 -38.77 22.88 11.92
C ASN A 612 -39.62 23.53 13.04
N THR A 613 -39.72 24.86 13.02
CA THR A 613 -40.77 25.64 13.70
C THR A 613 -42.01 25.70 12.81
N PRO A 614 -43.21 25.31 13.27
CA PRO A 614 -44.43 25.38 12.45
C PRO A 614 -44.72 26.80 11.92
N GLY A 615 -44.82 26.93 10.60
CA GLY A 615 -45.09 28.20 9.91
C GLY A 615 -46.55 28.64 10.04
N SER A 616 -46.87 29.28 11.18
CA SER A 616 -48.00 30.19 11.45
C SER A 616 -49.46 29.75 11.14
N ASN A 617 -49.72 28.62 10.48
CA ASN A 617 -51.05 28.27 9.94
C ASN A 617 -51.61 26.89 10.39
N SER A 618 -50.90 26.12 11.22
CA SER A 618 -51.40 24.86 11.81
C SER A 618 -51.90 25.10 13.23
N MET A 619 -53.20 24.90 13.48
CA MET A 619 -53.85 25.13 14.78
C MET A 619 -53.68 23.95 15.76
N ASP A 620 -52.58 23.22 15.64
CA ASP A 620 -52.34 21.93 16.31
C ASP A 620 -51.36 22.07 17.50
N LEU A 621 -51.94 22.13 18.69
CA LEU A 621 -51.36 21.85 20.02
C LEU A 621 -49.89 22.26 20.28
N GLU A 622 -49.71 23.43 20.90
CA GLU A 622 -48.46 23.80 21.61
C GLU A 622 -48.04 22.76 22.67
N SER A 623 -48.97 21.96 23.19
CA SER A 623 -48.76 21.01 24.30
C SER A 623 -47.91 19.79 23.94
N ASN A 624 -47.61 19.57 22.65
CA ASN A 624 -46.83 18.42 22.19
C ASN A 624 -45.48 18.80 21.55
N MET A 625 -45.03 20.06 21.72
CA MET A 625 -43.69 20.48 21.31
C MET A 625 -42.61 20.10 22.33
N ASP A 626 -41.47 19.62 21.83
CA ASP A 626 -40.25 19.44 22.60
C ASP A 626 -39.82 20.77 23.27
N PRO A 627 -39.68 20.83 24.61
CA PRO A 627 -39.25 22.04 25.32
C PRO A 627 -37.92 22.62 24.82
N VAL A 628 -37.03 21.80 24.27
CA VAL A 628 -35.73 22.24 23.74
C VAL A 628 -35.89 23.11 22.48
N LYS A 629 -36.95 22.89 21.69
CA LYS A 629 -37.26 23.72 20.51
C LYS A 629 -37.89 25.05 20.88
N LYS A 630 -38.53 25.18 22.06
CA LYS A 630 -39.27 26.40 22.45
C LYS A 630 -38.31 27.59 22.65
N ASN A 631 -38.42 28.53 21.72
CA ASN A 631 -37.58 29.73 21.56
C ASN A 631 -36.10 29.41 21.30
N PHE A 632 -35.78 28.29 20.65
CA PHE A 632 -34.40 27.87 20.37
C PHE A 632 -33.60 28.89 19.55
N ILE A 633 -34.13 29.31 18.39
CA ILE A 633 -33.45 30.28 17.52
C ILE A 633 -33.28 31.66 18.19
N PRO A 634 -34.30 32.27 18.83
CA PRO A 634 -34.12 33.49 19.60
C PRO A 634 -33.02 33.39 20.68
N LYS A 635 -33.03 32.34 21.51
CA LYS A 635 -32.00 32.14 22.55
C LYS A 635 -30.60 31.97 21.96
N LEU A 636 -30.48 31.32 20.80
CA LEU A 636 -29.21 31.16 20.10
C LEU A 636 -28.71 32.49 19.52
N GLN A 637 -29.63 33.34 19.02
CA GLN A 637 -29.32 34.69 18.57
C GLN A 637 -28.88 35.58 19.74
N ASP A 638 -29.65 35.62 20.84
CA ASP A 638 -29.29 36.35 22.07
C ASP A 638 -27.91 35.92 22.60
N HIS A 639 -27.63 34.61 22.62
CA HIS A 639 -26.36 34.07 23.10
C HIS A 639 -25.16 34.44 22.19
N LEU A 640 -25.33 34.44 20.87
CA LEU A 640 -24.27 34.80 19.93
C LEU A 640 -24.05 36.32 19.84
N LEU A 641 -25.12 37.11 19.96
CA LEU A 641 -25.03 38.58 20.02
C LEU A 641 -24.40 39.04 21.34
N GLY A 642 -24.66 38.35 22.46
CA GLY A 642 -23.98 38.56 23.75
C GLY A 642 -22.49 38.18 23.81
N TYR A 643 -21.88 37.81 22.68
CA TYR A 643 -20.42 37.69 22.49
C TYR A 643 -19.85 38.69 21.46
N LEU A 644 -20.68 39.63 20.99
CA LEU A 644 -20.32 40.67 20.01
C LEU A 644 -20.43 42.10 20.57
N GLU A 645 -20.77 42.23 21.86
CA GLU A 645 -20.57 43.41 22.72
C GLU A 645 -19.46 43.12 23.76
#